data_AF-A0AAX3WSY0-F1
#
_entry.id   AF-A0AAX3WSY0-F1
#
_cell.length_a   1.000
_cell.length_b   1.000
_cell.length_c   1.000
_cell.angle_alpha   90.00
_cell.angle_beta   90.00
_cell.angle_gamma   90.00
#
_symmetry.space_group_name_H-M   'P 1'
#
loop_
_entity.id
_entity.type
_entity.pdbx_description
1 polymer ?
#
loop_
_entity_poly.entity_id
_entity_poly.type
_entity_poly.pdbx_seq_one_letter_code
_entity_poly.pdbx_strand_id
1 'polypeptide(L)'
;MLVDINCPVELLEYQLYRSKKTGKVYCSFRFNNISEKSIKGFKATIYCYDQFGEPVGMESNSFEYTQQLTESIKPNQPFDNGEKIPLDNFRHTRKMDIVIHKVLFSDETTWSKKETELEEVELKEINNPKQLSYVKAHEGNDAKYYSQIINDKWLCICGRLNLEDMKTCKRCKREKDHVLSNYRNDKTINENITFYEKQIEDHKKKELAEKERQHKIYKKKMKKVIMYCSMFISLLLLIGIAVFGFITKFTFSWDNYLLLKDKNNSLIEAVKMEDIKNIEFLLKNGAKVTFINKDGENSVSEAIKLSNKKIAMSLMNKEIGSIKVGKEKNTLAHIAVINNQYEILKELHPFGVDMNVKNEQGHTVLYYAMKIGNRDMIDYLVNEIKVNPQEVDNEGNNIVQVALLHQLNNTELLKDLVNLDIDLNRKNAAGQNTYETAILTQNKDIVQLFIDKGLNLNKVDENGNNAIHVLLNHKKGDMTFLSELMKKGTDLNGLNKQGQTPLYLAILNGDKNTVEVLIKNKPNLNSVNSNGESAVEIAEKHNQSLVELFERDKFIIKIDKQKNVFLVNGITLGSSRKDVVNRLGAPDKKGFKYFDNTIACNYYYLNDNTGKKIETEYCFYDDDTIESISFDFYSKHLNEKWYKNLGKPFVNEEAPIFYLKGSEQTLLLKPNEKIGFLSYADGNFYYYYEKN
;
A
#
# COMPACT_ATOMS: atom_id res chain seq x y z
N MET A 1 -24.24 2.86 -2.32
CA MET A 1 -24.82 1.87 -1.37
C MET A 1 -26.27 1.69 -1.76
N LEU A 2 -26.77 0.46 -1.83
CA LEU A 2 -28.20 0.20 -2.00
C LEU A 2 -28.91 0.40 -0.66
N VAL A 3 -29.87 1.33 -0.60
CA VAL A 3 -30.58 1.68 0.64
C VAL A 3 -32.08 1.48 0.47
N ASP A 4 -32.69 0.77 1.41
CA ASP A 4 -34.14 0.82 1.63
C ASP A 4 -34.42 1.88 2.71
N ILE A 5 -34.95 3.02 2.29
CA ILE A 5 -35.20 4.19 3.15
C ILE A 5 -36.21 3.87 4.26
N ASN A 6 -37.12 2.92 4.01
CA ASN A 6 -38.18 2.52 4.92
C ASN A 6 -37.74 1.42 5.89
N CYS A 7 -36.56 0.81 5.67
CA CYS A 7 -36.06 -0.22 6.56
C CYS A 7 -35.85 0.34 7.97
N PRO A 8 -36.28 -0.38 9.03
CA PRO A 8 -36.07 0.04 10.42
C PRO A 8 -34.64 -0.21 10.92
N VAL A 9 -33.81 -0.91 10.14
CA VAL A 9 -32.39 -1.18 10.43
C VAL A 9 -31.54 -0.62 9.30
N GLU A 10 -30.48 0.10 9.64
CA GLU A 10 -29.52 0.64 8.67
C GLU A 10 -28.15 0.00 8.89
N LEU A 11 -27.47 -0.40 7.82
CA LEU A 11 -26.05 -0.76 7.87
C LEU A 11 -25.21 0.52 7.94
N LEU A 12 -24.40 0.68 8.99
CA LEU A 12 -23.48 1.82 9.15
C LEU A 12 -22.14 1.57 8.49
N GLU A 13 -21.54 0.41 8.77
CA GLU A 13 -20.23 0.02 8.25
C GLU A 13 -20.12 -1.50 8.25
N TYR A 14 -19.29 -2.03 7.36
CA TYR A 14 -18.84 -3.40 7.39
C TYR A 14 -17.32 -3.44 7.25
N GLN A 15 -16.69 -4.46 7.83
CA GLN A 15 -15.25 -4.66 7.73
C GLN A 15 -14.95 -6.04 7.17
N LEU A 16 -14.01 -6.10 6.23
CA LEU A 16 -13.46 -7.34 5.69
C LEU A 16 -12.10 -7.60 6.33
N TYR A 17 -11.96 -8.75 6.98
CA TYR A 17 -10.70 -9.18 7.60
C TYR A 17 -10.12 -10.33 6.80
N ARG A 18 -8.79 -10.36 6.68
CA ARG A 18 -8.07 -11.54 6.20
C ARG A 18 -7.14 -12.04 7.31
N SER A 19 -7.32 -13.28 7.72
CA SER A 19 -6.43 -13.93 8.68
C SER A 19 -5.04 -14.09 8.06
N LYS A 20 -4.03 -13.48 8.67
CA LYS A 20 -2.63 -13.63 8.24
C LYS A 20 -2.12 -15.08 8.36
N LYS A 21 -2.69 -15.86 9.28
CA LYS A 21 -2.26 -17.24 9.57
C LYS A 21 -2.93 -18.27 8.66
N THR A 22 -4.21 -18.08 8.34
CA THR A 22 -5.02 -19.08 7.62
C THR A 22 -5.46 -18.62 6.22
N GLY A 23 -5.23 -17.36 5.86
CA GLY A 23 -5.70 -16.78 4.59
C GLY A 23 -7.23 -16.61 4.49
N LYS A 24 -7.99 -17.11 5.48
CA LYS A 24 -9.45 -17.01 5.52
C LYS A 24 -9.92 -15.57 5.58
N VAL A 25 -11.00 -15.29 4.85
CA VAL A 25 -11.64 -13.98 4.84
C VAL A 25 -12.86 -14.02 5.75
N TYR A 26 -13.06 -12.96 6.52
CA TYR A 26 -14.20 -12.79 7.41
C TYR A 26 -14.85 -11.44 7.15
N CYS A 27 -16.14 -11.30 7.40
CA CYS A 27 -16.80 -10.01 7.52
C CYS A 27 -17.36 -9.77 8.92
N SER A 28 -17.48 -8.50 9.30
CA SER A 28 -18.31 -8.05 10.42
C SER A 28 -19.16 -6.87 9.97
N PHE A 29 -20.28 -6.65 10.65
CA PHE A 29 -21.23 -5.61 10.34
C PHE A 29 -21.57 -4.80 11.58
N ARG A 30 -21.78 -3.50 11.38
CA ARG A 30 -22.32 -2.61 12.39
C ARG A 30 -23.58 -1.95 11.85
N PHE A 31 -24.65 -2.07 12.61
CA PHE A 31 -25.98 -1.61 12.27
C PHE A 31 -26.44 -0.48 13.18
N ASN A 32 -27.57 0.12 12.83
CA ASN A 32 -28.27 1.09 13.67
C ASN A 32 -29.78 0.83 13.66
N ASN A 33 -30.40 0.89 14.83
CA ASN A 33 -31.85 0.88 14.93
C ASN A 33 -32.36 2.30 14.64
N ILE A 34 -32.95 2.52 13.47
CA ILE A 34 -33.49 3.82 13.05
C ILE A 34 -35.00 3.91 13.21
N SER A 35 -35.62 2.88 13.80
CA SER A 35 -37.04 2.86 14.11
C SER A 35 -37.33 3.52 15.46
N GLU A 36 -38.61 3.81 15.69
CA GLU A 36 -39.08 4.32 16.98
C GLU A 36 -39.31 3.19 18.01
N LYS A 37 -39.19 1.93 17.58
CA LYS A 37 -39.37 0.75 18.43
C LYS A 37 -38.02 0.11 18.74
N SER A 38 -37.94 -0.64 19.84
CA SER A 38 -36.75 -1.44 20.12
C SER A 38 -36.74 -2.70 19.25
N ILE A 39 -35.56 -3.13 18.78
CA ILE A 39 -35.39 -4.26 17.86
C ILE A 39 -34.82 -5.47 18.61
N LYS A 40 -35.40 -6.66 18.37
CA LYS A 40 -34.96 -7.96 18.92
C LYS A 40 -34.19 -8.83 17.92
N GLY A 41 -34.29 -8.54 16.62
CA GLY A 41 -33.53 -9.26 15.59
C GLY A 41 -33.99 -8.94 14.19
N PHE A 42 -33.27 -9.46 13.19
CA PHE A 42 -33.64 -9.31 11.78
C PHE A 42 -33.08 -10.44 10.92
N LYS A 43 -33.64 -10.58 9.72
CA LYS A 43 -33.16 -11.45 8.65
C LYS A 43 -32.78 -10.62 7.43
N ALA A 44 -31.65 -10.95 6.82
CA ALA A 44 -31.09 -10.29 5.66
C ALA A 44 -30.46 -11.28 4.68
N THR A 45 -30.28 -10.85 3.44
CA THR A 45 -29.41 -11.50 2.45
C THR A 45 -28.20 -10.60 2.21
N ILE A 46 -27.02 -11.21 2.21
CA ILE A 46 -25.76 -10.54 1.97
C ILE A 46 -25.24 -10.95 0.60
N TYR A 47 -25.05 -9.98 -0.29
CA TYR A 47 -24.49 -10.16 -1.62
C TYR A 47 -23.00 -9.82 -1.62
N CYS A 48 -22.20 -10.65 -2.28
CA CYS A 48 -20.75 -10.57 -2.32
C CYS A 48 -20.28 -10.26 -3.73
N TYR A 49 -19.42 -9.25 -3.85
CA TYR A 49 -18.84 -8.82 -5.12
C TYR A 49 -17.32 -8.64 -4.98
N ASP A 50 -16.61 -8.78 -6.10
CA ASP A 50 -15.18 -8.53 -6.17
C ASP A 50 -14.87 -7.03 -6.31
N GLN A 51 -13.61 -6.69 -6.57
CA GLN A 51 -13.17 -5.28 -6.69
C GLN A 51 -13.70 -4.58 -7.95
N PHE A 52 -14.18 -5.34 -8.94
CA PHE A 52 -14.76 -4.83 -10.18
C PHE A 52 -16.29 -4.76 -10.11
N GLY A 53 -16.88 -5.24 -9.01
CA GLY A 53 -18.33 -5.32 -8.83
C GLY A 53 -18.94 -6.61 -9.39
N GLU A 54 -18.11 -7.58 -9.78
CA GLU A 54 -18.60 -8.86 -10.31
C GLU A 54 -19.05 -9.79 -9.16
N PRO A 55 -20.13 -10.57 -9.34
CA PRO A 55 -20.61 -11.51 -8.34
C PRO A 55 -19.55 -12.54 -7.92
N VAL A 56 -19.37 -12.74 -6.61
CA VAL A 56 -18.41 -13.70 -6.05
C VAL A 56 -19.14 -14.92 -5.51
N GLY A 57 -18.73 -16.12 -5.90
CA GLY A 57 -19.25 -17.40 -5.39
C GLY A 57 -19.49 -18.39 -6.53
N MET A 58 -19.27 -19.70 -6.28
CA MET A 58 -19.39 -20.73 -7.32
C MET A 58 -20.85 -21.09 -7.66
N GLU A 59 -21.74 -21.11 -6.67
CA GLU A 59 -23.15 -21.53 -6.83
C GLU A 59 -24.15 -20.38 -6.66
N SER A 60 -23.83 -19.42 -5.80
CA SER A 60 -24.62 -18.23 -5.51
C SER A 60 -23.66 -17.11 -5.15
N ASN A 61 -24.03 -15.86 -5.46
CA ASN A 61 -23.29 -14.68 -5.05
C ASN A 61 -23.74 -14.11 -3.69
N SER A 62 -24.56 -14.84 -2.96
CA SER A 62 -25.17 -14.35 -1.73
C SER A 62 -25.41 -15.46 -0.69
N PHE A 63 -25.59 -15.04 0.57
CA PHE A 63 -25.94 -15.93 1.68
C PHE A 63 -26.92 -15.26 2.65
N GLU A 64 -27.68 -16.07 3.39
CA GLU A 64 -28.61 -15.57 4.40
C GLU A 64 -27.89 -15.23 5.70
N TYR A 65 -28.32 -14.13 6.33
CA TYR A 65 -27.84 -13.66 7.61
C TYR A 65 -29.01 -13.39 8.54
N THR A 66 -29.06 -14.10 9.65
CA THR A 66 -30.07 -13.91 10.69
C THR A 66 -29.39 -13.44 11.96
N GLN A 67 -29.79 -12.27 12.46
CA GLN A 67 -29.32 -11.74 13.72
C GLN A 67 -30.42 -11.82 14.76
N GLN A 68 -30.17 -12.57 15.84
CA GLN A 68 -30.99 -12.56 17.04
C GLN A 68 -30.23 -11.80 18.15
N LEU A 69 -30.90 -10.88 18.83
CA LEU A 69 -30.29 -10.01 19.83
C LEU A 69 -30.71 -10.49 21.23
N THR A 70 -29.73 -10.63 22.12
CA THR A 70 -29.95 -11.03 23.52
C THR A 70 -30.70 -9.96 24.31
N GLU A 71 -30.43 -8.70 24.02
CA GLU A 71 -31.15 -7.54 24.53
C GLU A 71 -31.76 -6.73 23.39
N SER A 72 -32.92 -6.12 23.63
CA SER A 72 -33.56 -5.28 22.62
C SER A 72 -32.78 -3.98 22.44
N ILE A 73 -32.46 -3.64 21.19
CA ILE A 73 -31.72 -2.41 20.84
C ILE A 73 -32.68 -1.24 20.79
N LYS A 74 -32.43 -0.17 21.55
CA LYS A 74 -33.30 1.00 21.63
C LYS A 74 -33.26 1.84 20.34
N PRO A 75 -34.26 2.72 20.11
CA PRO A 75 -34.24 3.68 19.01
C PRO A 75 -32.95 4.51 18.93
N ASN A 76 -32.42 4.65 17.72
CA ASN A 76 -31.18 5.36 17.35
C ASN A 76 -29.91 4.85 18.03
N GLN A 77 -29.92 3.60 18.48
CA GLN A 77 -28.76 2.97 19.09
C GLN A 77 -28.00 2.13 18.04
N PRO A 78 -26.70 2.41 17.82
CA PRO A 78 -25.85 1.55 17.00
C PRO A 78 -25.62 0.22 17.72
N PHE A 79 -25.50 -0.85 16.94
CA PHE A 79 -25.26 -2.19 17.48
C PHE A 79 -24.44 -3.03 16.50
N ASP A 80 -23.58 -3.87 17.06
CA ASP A 80 -22.85 -4.93 16.38
C ASP A 80 -22.88 -6.16 17.28
N ASN A 81 -22.68 -7.34 16.68
CA ASN A 81 -22.68 -8.61 17.41
C ASN A 81 -21.23 -9.07 17.72
N GLY A 82 -20.21 -8.27 17.38
CA GLY A 82 -18.79 -8.63 17.46
C GLY A 82 -18.38 -9.88 16.66
N GLU A 83 -19.29 -10.48 15.89
CA GLU A 83 -19.10 -11.76 15.25
C GLU A 83 -18.35 -11.60 13.92
N LYS A 84 -17.35 -12.46 13.71
CA LYS A 84 -16.62 -12.55 12.45
C LYS A 84 -17.18 -13.68 11.64
N ILE A 85 -17.97 -13.35 10.63
CA ILE A 85 -18.63 -14.32 9.75
C ILE A 85 -17.61 -14.80 8.71
N PRO A 86 -17.27 -16.10 8.65
CA PRO A 86 -16.32 -16.61 7.66
C PRO A 86 -16.93 -16.59 6.25
N LEU A 87 -16.16 -16.08 5.29
CA LEU A 87 -16.51 -16.00 3.88
C LEU A 87 -15.84 -17.14 3.09
N ASP A 88 -15.98 -18.38 3.56
CA ASP A 88 -15.24 -19.53 3.04
C ASP A 88 -15.52 -19.81 1.55
N ASN A 89 -16.76 -19.56 1.09
CA ASN A 89 -17.20 -19.67 -0.31
C ASN A 89 -17.09 -18.34 -1.10
N PHE A 90 -16.69 -17.27 -0.42
CA PHE A 90 -16.71 -15.89 -0.92
C PHE A 90 -15.34 -15.20 -0.72
N ARG A 91 -14.24 -15.94 -0.93
CA ARG A 91 -12.87 -15.51 -0.56
C ARG A 91 -12.35 -14.29 -1.33
N HIS A 92 -12.97 -14.01 -2.47
CA HIS A 92 -12.64 -12.89 -3.35
C HIS A 92 -13.50 -11.64 -3.09
N THR A 93 -14.39 -11.67 -2.10
CA THR A 93 -15.22 -10.52 -1.75
C THR A 93 -14.37 -9.30 -1.41
N ARG A 94 -14.73 -8.19 -2.04
CA ARG A 94 -14.16 -6.85 -1.84
C ARG A 94 -15.24 -5.79 -1.63
N LYS A 95 -16.46 -6.04 -2.13
CA LYS A 95 -17.64 -5.22 -1.89
C LYS A 95 -18.80 -6.11 -1.44
N MET A 96 -19.63 -5.60 -0.54
CA MET A 96 -20.81 -6.30 -0.05
C MET A 96 -22.03 -5.38 -0.07
N ASP A 97 -23.17 -5.93 -0.47
CA ASP A 97 -24.48 -5.29 -0.30
C ASP A 97 -25.34 -6.13 0.63
N ILE A 98 -26.19 -5.48 1.41
CA ILE A 98 -27.11 -6.15 2.34
C ILE A 98 -28.55 -5.76 2.05
N VAL A 99 -29.43 -6.75 2.02
CA VAL A 99 -30.86 -6.55 1.85
C VAL A 99 -31.57 -7.14 3.06
N ILE A 100 -32.16 -6.29 3.90
CA ILE A 100 -32.90 -6.71 5.08
C ILE A 100 -34.33 -7.04 4.67
N HIS A 101 -34.77 -8.27 4.96
CA HIS A 101 -36.07 -8.78 4.56
C HIS A 101 -37.10 -8.70 5.68
N LYS A 102 -36.68 -8.88 6.93
CA LYS A 102 -37.59 -8.91 8.08
C LYS A 102 -36.91 -8.40 9.34
N VAL A 103 -37.62 -7.61 10.14
CA VAL A 103 -37.16 -7.09 11.43
C VAL A 103 -38.19 -7.41 12.51
N LEU A 104 -37.76 -7.96 13.63
CA LEU A 104 -38.58 -8.28 14.80
C LEU A 104 -38.39 -7.20 15.86
N PHE A 105 -39.49 -6.62 16.32
CA PHE A 105 -39.50 -5.61 17.38
C PHE A 105 -39.71 -6.24 18.76
N SER A 106 -39.44 -5.47 19.81
CA SER A 106 -39.60 -5.92 21.19
C SER A 106 -41.05 -6.18 21.60
N ASP A 107 -42.01 -5.58 20.90
CA ASP A 107 -43.45 -5.75 21.08
C ASP A 107 -44.03 -6.91 20.25
N GLU A 108 -43.17 -7.80 19.74
CA GLU A 108 -43.52 -8.96 18.90
C GLU A 108 -44.11 -8.59 17.52
N THR A 109 -44.19 -7.30 17.17
CA THR A 109 -44.54 -6.89 15.81
C THR A 109 -43.36 -7.09 14.86
N THR A 110 -43.66 -7.28 13.57
CA THR A 110 -42.60 -7.43 12.55
C THR A 110 -42.76 -6.43 11.43
N TRP A 111 -41.63 -5.92 10.96
CA TRP A 111 -41.53 -5.23 9.68
C TRP A 111 -41.03 -6.23 8.63
N SER A 112 -41.63 -6.23 7.45
CA SER A 112 -41.19 -7.02 6.31
C SER A 112 -40.94 -6.09 5.13
N LYS A 113 -39.87 -6.36 4.38
CA LYS A 113 -39.54 -5.64 3.16
C LYS A 113 -40.71 -5.75 2.17
N LYS A 114 -41.16 -4.61 1.64
CA LYS A 114 -42.14 -4.56 0.55
C LYS A 114 -41.40 -4.56 -0.79
N GLU A 115 -42.10 -4.77 -1.91
CA GLU A 115 -41.55 -4.60 -3.28
C GLU A 115 -41.27 -3.11 -3.56
N THR A 116 -40.31 -2.54 -2.85
CA THR A 116 -39.78 -1.20 -3.08
C THR A 116 -38.37 -1.34 -3.64
N GLU A 117 -38.11 -0.61 -4.73
CA GLU A 117 -36.80 -0.60 -5.38
C GLU A 117 -35.73 -0.04 -4.42
N LEU A 118 -34.55 -0.66 -4.46
CA LEU A 118 -33.39 -0.19 -3.73
C LEU A 118 -32.75 0.94 -4.52
N GLU A 119 -32.40 2.02 -3.84
CA GLU A 119 -31.82 3.19 -4.50
C GLU A 119 -30.32 3.24 -4.29
N GLU A 120 -29.59 3.47 -5.40
CA GLU A 120 -28.17 3.74 -5.35
C GLU A 120 -27.94 5.24 -5.13
N VAL A 121 -27.25 5.55 -4.03
CA VAL A 121 -26.89 6.92 -3.67
C VAL A 121 -25.37 7.06 -3.71
N GLU A 122 -24.91 8.04 -4.50
CA GLU A 122 -23.51 8.48 -4.49
C GLU A 122 -23.32 9.52 -3.38
N LEU A 123 -22.39 9.22 -2.46
CA LEU A 123 -22.06 10.09 -1.34
C LEU A 123 -20.88 10.99 -1.70
N LYS A 124 -21.08 12.31 -1.67
CA LYS A 124 -20.03 13.30 -1.88
C LYS A 124 -19.38 13.65 -0.55
N GLU A 125 -18.20 13.11 -0.30
CA GLU A 125 -17.41 13.39 0.90
C GLU A 125 -16.75 14.77 0.82
N ILE A 126 -16.68 15.46 1.96
CA ILE A 126 -15.99 16.74 2.10
C ILE A 126 -14.48 16.45 2.16
N ASN A 127 -13.81 16.65 1.04
CA ASN A 127 -12.38 16.30 0.91
C ASN A 127 -11.43 17.38 1.45
N ASN A 128 -11.89 18.63 1.58
CA ASN A 128 -11.06 19.71 2.12
C ASN A 128 -10.88 19.51 3.63
N PRO A 129 -9.63 19.33 4.14
CA PRO A 129 -9.40 19.03 5.55
C PRO A 129 -9.91 20.12 6.50
N LYS A 130 -9.78 21.41 6.14
CA LYS A 130 -10.24 22.54 6.97
C LYS A 130 -11.77 22.50 7.11
N GLN A 131 -12.47 22.29 6.00
CA GLN A 131 -13.93 22.19 5.98
C GLN A 131 -14.41 20.95 6.75
N LEU A 132 -13.79 19.79 6.52
CA LEU A 132 -14.16 18.55 7.20
C LEU A 132 -13.94 18.66 8.71
N SER A 133 -12.82 19.24 9.16
CA SER A 133 -12.56 19.49 10.58
C SER A 133 -13.58 20.44 11.20
N TYR A 134 -13.92 21.53 10.50
CA TYR A 134 -14.94 22.47 10.94
C TYR A 134 -16.32 21.78 11.08
N VAL A 135 -16.76 21.05 10.06
CA VAL A 135 -18.06 20.36 10.06
C VAL A 135 -18.11 19.32 11.18
N LYS A 136 -17.07 18.50 11.36
CA LYS A 136 -17.02 17.53 12.45
C LYS A 136 -17.04 18.17 13.83
N ALA A 137 -16.37 19.32 14.01
CA ALA A 137 -16.34 20.02 15.29
C ALA A 137 -17.70 20.61 15.68
N HIS A 138 -18.51 21.04 14.71
CA HIS A 138 -19.81 21.68 14.97
C HIS A 138 -20.97 20.68 14.97
N GLU A 139 -20.91 19.69 14.09
CA GLU A 139 -22.03 18.77 13.87
C GLU A 139 -21.79 17.43 14.55
N GLY A 140 -20.54 16.97 14.66
CA GLY A 140 -20.17 15.67 15.21
C GLY A 140 -19.36 14.82 14.23
N ASN A 141 -18.67 13.80 14.75
CA ASN A 141 -17.71 13.00 13.98
C ASN A 141 -18.32 12.19 12.82
N ASP A 142 -19.62 11.94 12.85
CA ASP A 142 -20.38 11.26 11.80
C ASP A 142 -20.68 12.18 10.59
N ALA A 143 -20.52 13.50 10.73
CA ALA A 143 -20.74 14.47 9.66
C ALA A 143 -19.50 14.56 8.74
N LYS A 144 -19.64 14.03 7.52
CA LYS A 144 -18.51 13.88 6.56
C LYS A 144 -18.89 14.25 5.13
N TYR A 145 -20.17 14.35 4.82
CA TYR A 145 -20.67 14.49 3.46
C TYR A 145 -21.39 15.83 3.27
N TYR A 146 -21.47 16.30 2.03
CA TYR A 146 -22.31 17.44 1.68
C TYR A 146 -23.80 17.05 1.80
N SER A 147 -24.60 17.99 2.30
CA SER A 147 -26.06 17.85 2.24
C SER A 147 -26.56 18.16 0.82
N GLN A 148 -27.56 17.43 0.36
CA GLN A 148 -28.10 17.62 -1.00
C GLN A 148 -29.56 17.18 -1.07
N ILE A 149 -30.30 17.79 -1.99
CA ILE A 149 -31.62 17.31 -2.42
C ILE A 149 -31.37 16.44 -3.66
N ILE A 150 -31.86 15.21 -3.63
CA ILE A 150 -31.74 14.23 -4.72
C ILE A 150 -33.16 13.79 -5.04
N ASN A 151 -33.70 14.23 -6.17
CA ASN A 151 -35.12 14.06 -6.52
C ASN A 151 -36.03 14.58 -5.38
N ASP A 152 -36.98 13.78 -4.91
CA ASP A 152 -37.89 14.09 -3.80
C ASP A 152 -37.38 13.56 -2.45
N LYS A 153 -36.08 13.72 -2.19
CA LYS A 153 -35.39 13.23 -0.99
C LYS A 153 -34.23 14.14 -0.63
N TRP A 154 -33.81 14.07 0.63
CA TRP A 154 -32.67 14.83 1.10
C TRP A 154 -31.62 13.98 1.81
N LEU A 155 -30.35 14.19 1.43
CA LEU A 155 -29.18 13.59 2.03
C LEU A 155 -28.69 14.45 3.18
N CYS A 156 -28.62 13.86 4.37
CA CYS A 156 -28.02 14.49 5.55
C CYS A 156 -26.49 14.40 5.49
N ILE A 157 -25.80 15.34 6.14
CA ILE A 157 -24.32 15.36 6.25
C ILE A 157 -23.69 14.12 6.91
N CYS A 158 -24.49 13.32 7.63
CA CYS A 158 -24.03 12.02 8.11
C CYS A 158 -23.94 10.97 7.01
N GLY A 159 -24.54 11.20 5.84
CA GLY A 159 -24.59 10.29 4.69
C GLY A 159 -25.91 9.50 4.55
N ARG A 160 -26.94 9.81 5.34
CA ARG A 160 -28.25 9.13 5.27
C ARG A 160 -29.21 9.87 4.35
N LEU A 161 -29.86 9.14 3.45
CA LEU A 161 -30.96 9.63 2.62
C LEU A 161 -32.29 9.56 3.41
N ASN A 162 -33.09 10.62 3.33
CA ASN A 162 -34.37 10.75 4.02
C ASN A 162 -35.45 11.19 3.02
N LEU A 163 -36.71 10.86 3.31
CA LEU A 163 -37.85 11.31 2.50
C LEU A 163 -38.01 12.83 2.61
N GLU A 164 -38.55 13.46 1.56
CA GLU A 164 -38.66 14.92 1.48
C GLU A 164 -39.48 15.55 2.61
N ASP A 165 -40.52 14.85 3.07
CA ASP A 165 -41.42 15.26 4.14
C ASP A 165 -40.80 15.15 5.54
N MET A 166 -39.68 14.43 5.69
CA MET A 166 -38.99 14.30 6.97
C MET A 166 -38.27 15.58 7.35
N LYS A 167 -38.70 16.20 8.46
CA LYS A 167 -38.07 17.41 9.02
C LYS A 167 -36.71 17.17 9.67
N THR A 168 -36.43 15.93 10.09
CA THR A 168 -35.17 15.56 10.76
C THR A 168 -34.62 14.27 10.19
N CYS A 169 -33.29 14.13 10.24
CA CYS A 169 -32.62 12.94 9.76
C CYS A 169 -32.96 11.76 10.68
N LYS A 170 -33.44 10.65 10.09
CA LYS A 170 -33.90 9.52 10.90
C LYS A 170 -32.79 8.88 11.73
N ARG A 171 -31.52 8.97 11.28
CA ARG A 171 -30.33 8.49 12.02
C ARG A 171 -29.84 9.45 13.08
N CYS A 172 -29.47 10.67 12.70
CA CYS A 172 -28.74 11.60 13.58
C CYS A 172 -29.61 12.71 14.19
N LYS A 173 -30.91 12.74 13.85
CA LYS A 173 -31.90 13.73 14.31
C LYS A 173 -31.63 15.20 13.96
N ARG A 174 -30.56 15.51 13.22
CA ARG A 174 -30.30 16.86 12.69
C ARG A 174 -31.45 17.33 11.81
N GLU A 175 -31.77 18.61 11.91
CA GLU A 175 -32.85 19.25 11.16
C GLU A 175 -32.50 19.41 9.69
N LYS A 176 -33.47 19.17 8.82
CA LYS A 176 -33.34 19.25 7.36
C LYS A 176 -32.85 20.63 6.92
N ASP A 177 -33.53 21.68 7.38
CA ASP A 177 -33.26 23.06 6.96
C ASP A 177 -31.88 23.53 7.44
N HIS A 178 -31.50 23.15 8.67
CA HIS A 178 -30.18 23.42 9.22
C HIS A 178 -29.07 22.82 8.36
N VAL A 179 -29.17 21.54 8.01
CA VAL A 179 -28.09 20.90 7.25
C VAL A 179 -28.03 21.35 5.80
N LEU A 180 -29.19 21.59 5.17
CA LEU A 180 -29.28 22.03 3.77
C LEU A 180 -28.84 23.49 3.57
N SER A 181 -29.03 24.35 4.57
CA SER A 181 -28.55 25.73 4.52
C SER A 181 -27.04 25.83 4.75
N ASN A 182 -26.50 25.05 5.70
CA ASN A 182 -25.12 25.25 6.16
C ASN A 182 -24.06 24.41 5.46
N TYR A 183 -24.42 23.27 4.86
CA TYR A 183 -23.44 22.25 4.45
C TYR A 183 -23.65 21.69 3.02
N ARG A 184 -24.29 22.47 2.16
CA ARG A 184 -24.64 22.05 0.80
C ARG A 184 -23.47 22.03 -0.18
N ASN A 185 -22.50 22.92 0.01
CA ASN A 185 -21.34 23.08 -0.87
C ASN A 185 -20.21 23.83 -0.17
N ASP A 186 -19.05 23.90 -0.83
CA ASP A 186 -17.85 24.55 -0.30
C ASP A 186 -18.06 26.02 0.06
N LYS A 187 -18.86 26.74 -0.73
CA LYS A 187 -19.10 28.17 -0.54
C LYS A 187 -19.82 28.41 0.78
N THR A 188 -20.93 27.72 1.04
CA THR A 188 -21.67 27.88 2.31
C THR A 188 -20.84 27.46 3.52
N ILE A 189 -20.05 26.38 3.40
CA ILE A 189 -19.16 25.96 4.49
C ILE A 189 -18.08 27.01 4.77
N ASN A 190 -17.46 27.57 3.73
CA ASN A 190 -16.41 28.59 3.88
C ASN A 190 -16.96 29.91 4.43
N GLU A 191 -18.17 30.32 4.03
CA GLU A 191 -18.87 31.48 4.58
C GLU A 191 -19.11 31.29 6.09
N ASN A 192 -19.57 30.11 6.49
CA ASN A 192 -19.74 29.74 7.89
C ASN A 192 -18.42 29.77 8.65
N ILE A 193 -17.36 29.13 8.13
CA ILE A 193 -16.01 29.18 8.74
C ILE A 193 -15.57 30.63 8.97
N THR A 194 -15.70 31.48 7.95
CA THR A 194 -15.29 32.89 8.04
C THR A 194 -16.10 33.64 9.10
N PHE A 195 -17.41 33.40 9.17
CA PHE A 195 -18.28 33.98 10.19
C PHE A 195 -17.88 33.55 11.61
N TYR A 196 -17.58 32.26 11.81
CA TYR A 196 -17.13 31.74 13.11
C TYR A 196 -15.73 32.26 13.49
N GLU A 197 -14.79 32.31 12.56
CA GLU A 197 -13.46 32.89 12.78
C GLU A 197 -13.56 34.37 13.21
N LYS A 198 -14.45 35.13 12.58
CA LYS A 198 -14.74 36.52 12.96
C LYS A 198 -15.32 36.64 14.36
N GLN A 199 -16.25 35.77 14.75
CA GLN A 199 -16.80 35.77 16.12
C GLN A 199 -15.72 35.45 17.18
N ILE A 200 -14.83 34.51 16.89
CA ILE A 200 -13.71 34.17 17.78
C ILE A 200 -12.77 35.38 17.91
N GLU A 201 -12.47 36.07 16.82
CA GLU A 201 -11.63 37.27 16.84
C GLU A 201 -12.27 38.41 17.65
N ASP A 202 -13.57 38.66 17.46
CA ASP A 202 -14.32 39.66 18.21
C ASP A 202 -14.39 39.30 19.71
N HIS A 203 -14.55 38.03 20.05
CA HIS A 203 -14.51 37.57 21.44
C HIS A 203 -13.12 37.79 22.06
N LYS A 204 -12.04 37.45 21.35
CA LYS A 204 -10.66 37.71 21.80
C LYS A 204 -10.40 39.20 22.00
N LYS A 205 -10.90 40.06 21.11
CA LYS A 205 -10.80 41.53 21.25
C LYS A 205 -11.54 42.03 22.49
N LYS A 206 -12.75 41.53 22.74
CA LYS A 206 -13.52 41.86 23.95
C LYS A 206 -12.81 41.39 25.22
N GLU A 207 -12.27 40.17 25.22
CA GLU A 207 -11.55 39.61 26.36
C GLU A 207 -10.24 40.39 26.65
N LEU A 208 -9.52 40.79 25.60
CA LEU A 208 -8.33 41.64 25.73
C LEU A 208 -8.68 43.03 26.29
N ALA A 209 -9.74 43.66 25.76
CA ALA A 209 -10.23 44.94 26.25
C ALA A 209 -10.70 44.86 27.71
N GLU A 210 -11.30 43.74 28.12
CA GLU A 210 -11.71 43.49 29.50
C GLU A 210 -10.50 43.26 30.42
N LYS A 211 -9.49 42.50 29.99
CA LYS A 211 -8.21 42.35 30.69
C LYS A 211 -7.50 43.69 30.86
N GLU A 212 -7.47 44.55 29.84
CA GLU A 212 -6.94 45.91 29.93
C GLU A 212 -7.74 46.81 30.87
N ARG A 213 -9.08 46.70 30.86
CA ARG A 213 -9.96 47.42 31.78
C ARG A 213 -9.72 46.99 33.23
N GLN A 214 -9.61 45.68 33.47
CA GLN A 214 -9.27 45.10 34.76
C GLN A 214 -7.88 45.54 35.21
N HIS A 215 -6.89 45.55 34.32
CA HIS A 215 -5.55 46.04 34.61
C HIS A 215 -5.54 47.54 34.95
N LYS A 216 -6.31 48.37 34.25
CA LYS A 216 -6.49 49.80 34.57
C LYS A 216 -7.19 50.00 35.92
N ILE A 217 -8.24 49.23 36.22
CA ILE A 217 -8.93 49.26 37.52
C ILE A 217 -8.00 48.81 38.64
N TYR A 218 -7.24 47.74 38.43
CA TYR A 218 -6.22 47.23 39.35
C TYR A 218 -5.13 48.28 39.60
N LYS A 219 -4.61 48.93 38.55
CA LYS A 219 -3.63 50.03 38.67
C LYS A 219 -4.18 51.23 39.44
N LYS A 220 -5.47 51.55 39.29
CA LYS A 220 -6.15 52.63 40.02
C LYS A 220 -6.42 52.27 41.49
N LYS A 221 -6.77 50.99 41.77
CA LYS A 221 -6.86 50.43 43.13
C LYS A 221 -5.48 50.39 43.79
N MET A 222 -4.44 49.96 43.09
CA MET A 222 -3.05 49.97 43.56
C MET A 222 -2.56 51.39 43.86
N LYS A 223 -2.89 52.40 43.05
CA LYS A 223 -2.58 53.80 43.39
C LYS A 223 -3.23 54.26 44.71
N LYS A 224 -4.46 53.82 45.00
CA LYS A 224 -5.13 54.10 46.29
C LYS A 224 -4.52 53.28 47.43
N VAL A 225 -4.18 52.02 47.21
CA VAL A 225 -3.50 51.16 48.19
C VAL A 225 -2.09 51.70 48.51
N ILE A 226 -1.33 52.16 47.53
CA ILE A 226 -0.01 52.81 47.71
C ILE A 226 -0.12 54.08 48.57
N MET A 227 -1.21 54.83 48.45
CA MET A 227 -1.49 56.04 49.25
C MET A 227 -1.89 55.72 50.72
N TYR A 228 -2.55 54.58 50.97
CA TYR A 228 -2.86 54.12 52.33
C TYR A 228 -1.69 53.34 52.96
N CYS A 229 -0.91 52.62 52.15
CA CYS A 229 0.31 51.94 52.58
C CYS A 229 1.40 52.94 52.95
N SER A 230 1.50 54.13 52.32
CA SER A 230 2.51 55.13 52.69
C SER A 230 2.35 55.69 54.11
N MET A 231 1.16 55.59 54.71
CA MET A 231 0.93 55.96 56.13
C MET A 231 1.25 54.82 57.11
N PHE A 232 1.16 53.56 56.66
CA PHE A 232 1.43 52.37 57.49
C PHE A 232 2.90 51.90 57.39
N ILE A 233 3.56 52.21 56.26
CA ILE A 233 4.96 51.91 55.97
C ILE A 233 5.92 52.71 56.87
N SER A 234 5.56 53.92 57.29
CA SER A 234 6.37 54.75 58.20
C SER A 234 6.60 54.11 59.58
N LEU A 235 5.68 53.26 60.04
CA LEU A 235 5.77 52.57 61.34
C LEU A 235 6.49 51.21 61.23
N LEU A 236 6.46 50.57 60.04
CA LEU A 236 7.15 49.28 59.78
C LEU A 236 8.57 49.46 59.20
N LEU A 237 8.91 50.63 58.64
CA LEU A 237 10.24 50.95 58.12
C LEU A 237 11.33 50.93 59.21
N LEU A 238 11.03 51.32 60.44
CA LEU A 238 12.04 51.35 61.51
C LEU A 238 12.48 49.93 61.97
N ILE A 239 11.65 48.91 61.75
CA ILE A 239 11.96 47.52 62.12
C ILE A 239 12.43 46.70 60.91
N GLY A 240 11.97 47.04 59.69
CA GLY A 240 12.29 46.32 58.46
C GLY A 240 13.60 46.69 57.76
N ILE A 241 14.15 47.90 57.96
CA ILE A 241 15.35 48.38 57.22
C ILE A 241 16.61 47.56 57.57
N ALA A 242 16.74 47.06 58.81
CA ALA A 242 17.90 46.26 59.22
C ALA A 242 17.88 44.81 58.71
N VAL A 243 16.68 44.23 58.51
CA VAL A 243 16.52 42.82 58.12
C VAL A 243 16.32 42.65 56.61
N PHE A 244 15.62 43.57 55.94
CA PHE A 244 15.38 43.52 54.50
C PHE A 244 16.62 43.89 53.67
N GLY A 245 17.44 44.83 54.13
CA GLY A 245 18.69 45.21 53.47
C GLY A 245 19.76 44.10 53.53
N PHE A 246 19.75 43.30 54.59
CA PHE A 246 20.64 42.14 54.70
C PHE A 246 20.13 40.98 53.86
N ILE A 247 18.83 40.63 53.93
CA ILE A 247 18.28 39.49 53.19
C ILE A 247 18.24 39.74 51.68
N THR A 248 17.84 40.93 51.20
CA THR A 248 17.76 41.18 49.74
C THR A 248 19.12 41.36 49.07
N LYS A 249 20.13 41.86 49.80
CA LYS A 249 21.51 41.95 49.30
C LYS A 249 22.21 40.59 49.38
N PHE A 250 21.86 39.76 50.36
CA PHE A 250 22.37 38.39 50.49
C PHE A 250 21.73 37.42 49.51
N THR A 251 20.40 37.45 49.29
CA THR A 251 19.73 36.59 48.28
C THR A 251 20.10 36.98 46.85
N PHE A 252 20.12 38.28 46.52
CA PHE A 252 20.55 38.75 45.20
C PHE A 252 22.04 38.50 44.93
N SER A 253 22.89 38.54 45.97
CA SER A 253 24.30 38.12 45.85
C SER A 253 24.44 36.60 45.76
N TRP A 254 23.56 35.83 46.39
CA TRP A 254 23.66 34.37 46.44
C TRP A 254 23.14 33.71 45.16
N ASP A 255 22.06 34.22 44.56
CA ASP A 255 21.56 33.76 43.26
C ASP A 255 22.58 34.03 42.14
N ASN A 256 23.17 35.23 42.13
CA ASN A 256 24.27 35.55 41.22
C ASN A 256 25.53 34.71 41.50
N TYR A 257 25.84 34.44 42.76
CA TYR A 257 26.94 33.54 43.12
C TYR A 257 26.70 32.10 42.65
N LEU A 258 25.48 31.57 42.79
CA LEU A 258 25.09 30.24 42.32
C LEU A 258 25.17 30.15 40.79
N LEU A 259 24.66 31.16 40.08
CA LEU A 259 24.80 31.28 38.63
C LEU A 259 26.26 31.32 38.19
N LEU A 260 27.13 32.04 38.91
CA LEU A 260 28.54 32.16 38.55
C LEU A 260 29.39 30.94 38.93
N LYS A 261 28.96 30.15 39.93
CA LYS A 261 29.67 28.95 40.39
C LYS A 261 29.82 27.91 39.27
N ASP A 262 28.80 27.76 38.44
CA ASP A 262 28.85 26.92 37.23
C ASP A 262 28.28 27.68 36.02
N LYS A 263 28.88 28.85 35.76
CA LYS A 263 28.39 29.82 34.77
C LYS A 263 28.14 29.25 33.37
N ASN A 264 28.83 28.19 32.97
CA ASN A 264 28.64 27.61 31.65
C ASN A 264 27.40 26.70 31.61
N ASN A 265 27.18 25.86 32.63
CA ASN A 265 25.92 25.10 32.74
C ASN A 265 24.73 26.03 33.01
N SER A 266 24.91 27.03 33.87
CA SER A 266 23.88 28.04 34.12
C SER A 266 23.51 28.82 32.85
N LEU A 267 24.43 29.00 31.90
CA LEU A 267 24.13 29.62 30.61
C LEU A 267 23.23 28.72 29.76
N ILE A 268 23.47 27.41 29.75
CA ILE A 268 22.61 26.43 29.06
C ILE A 268 21.20 26.48 29.65
N GLU A 269 21.07 26.45 30.97
CA GLU A 269 19.77 26.50 31.65
C GLU A 269 19.04 27.84 31.44
N ALA A 270 19.76 28.97 31.48
CA ALA A 270 19.18 30.27 31.18
C ALA A 270 18.64 30.35 29.75
N VAL A 271 19.31 29.71 28.77
CA VAL A 271 18.80 29.56 27.40
C VAL A 271 17.55 28.70 27.35
N LYS A 272 17.52 27.55 28.04
CA LYS A 272 16.32 26.67 28.10
C LYS A 272 15.09 27.41 28.63
N MET A 273 15.30 28.33 29.57
CA MET A 273 14.25 29.17 30.18
C MET A 273 13.96 30.45 29.38
N GLU A 274 14.69 30.70 28.29
CA GLU A 274 14.66 31.95 27.51
C GLU A 274 14.86 33.23 28.37
N ASP A 275 15.62 33.12 29.47
CA ASP A 275 15.86 34.23 30.39
C ASP A 275 17.00 35.12 29.90
N ILE A 276 16.64 36.10 29.07
CA ILE A 276 17.57 37.06 28.46
C ILE A 276 18.46 37.77 29.48
N LYS A 277 17.95 38.09 30.68
CA LYS A 277 18.73 38.82 31.68
C LYS A 277 19.87 37.96 32.23
N ASN A 278 19.57 36.69 32.53
CA ASN A 278 20.57 35.75 33.01
C ASN A 278 21.56 35.37 31.91
N ILE A 279 21.11 35.24 30.66
CA ILE A 279 22.00 35.04 29.50
C ILE A 279 23.01 36.19 29.39
N GLU A 280 22.55 37.45 29.34
CA GLU A 280 23.41 38.63 29.25
C GLU A 280 24.36 38.75 30.44
N PHE A 281 23.87 38.51 31.65
CA PHE A 281 24.67 38.53 32.88
C PHE A 281 25.79 37.49 32.84
N LEU A 282 25.49 36.25 32.46
CA LEU A 282 26.46 35.15 32.41
C LEU A 282 27.52 35.39 31.33
N LEU A 283 27.12 35.87 30.14
CA LEU A 283 28.05 36.24 29.06
C LEU A 283 29.00 37.37 29.51
N LYS A 284 28.47 38.42 30.14
CA LYS A 284 29.26 39.54 30.66
C LYS A 284 30.30 39.08 31.69
N ASN A 285 30.01 38.00 32.43
CA ASN A 285 30.92 37.40 33.40
C ASN A 285 31.73 36.22 32.83
N GLY A 286 31.85 36.14 31.50
CA GLY A 286 32.76 35.22 30.80
C GLY A 286 32.30 33.77 30.78
N ALA A 287 30.99 33.51 30.79
CA ALA A 287 30.46 32.20 30.41
C ALA A 287 30.83 31.90 28.95
N LYS A 288 31.29 30.67 28.68
CA LYS A 288 31.77 30.25 27.36
C LYS A 288 30.63 29.65 26.56
N VAL A 289 30.28 30.30 25.44
CA VAL A 289 29.27 29.78 24.50
C VAL A 289 29.69 28.48 23.82
N THR A 290 30.99 28.17 23.78
CA THR A 290 31.57 26.93 23.23
C THR A 290 31.54 25.75 24.21
N PHE A 291 31.17 25.97 25.47
CA PHE A 291 31.13 24.91 26.47
C PHE A 291 30.07 23.85 26.12
N ILE A 292 30.42 22.59 26.36
CA ILE A 292 29.54 21.44 26.21
C ILE A 292 29.50 20.71 27.53
N ASN A 293 28.30 20.48 28.07
CA ASN A 293 28.16 19.78 29.34
C ASN A 293 28.30 18.26 29.18
N LYS A 294 28.20 17.52 30.29
CA LYS A 294 28.35 16.05 30.30
C LYS A 294 27.25 15.33 29.50
N ASP A 295 26.10 15.96 29.35
CA ASP A 295 24.97 15.46 28.56
C ASP A 295 25.11 15.77 27.06
N GLY A 296 26.19 16.46 26.67
CA GLY A 296 26.44 16.89 25.31
C GLY A 296 25.69 18.16 24.91
N GLU A 297 25.11 18.89 25.85
CA GLU A 297 24.34 20.10 25.58
C GLU A 297 25.24 21.33 25.47
N ASN A 298 24.85 22.25 24.60
CA ASN A 298 25.52 23.52 24.39
C ASN A 298 24.50 24.65 24.30
N SER A 299 24.83 25.82 24.85
CA SER A 299 23.94 26.98 24.91
C SER A 299 23.39 27.42 23.55
N VAL A 300 24.23 27.42 22.50
CA VAL A 300 23.80 27.78 21.14
C VAL A 300 22.93 26.67 20.55
N SER A 301 23.32 25.41 20.71
CA SER A 301 22.52 24.28 20.20
C SER A 301 21.11 24.25 20.81
N GLU A 302 20.98 24.64 22.08
CA GLU A 302 19.71 24.66 22.78
C GLU A 302 18.81 25.80 22.29
N ALA A 303 19.38 26.98 22.07
CA ALA A 303 18.67 28.09 21.44
C ALA A 303 18.16 27.74 20.03
N ILE A 304 18.94 26.97 19.26
CA ILE A 304 18.53 26.44 17.96
C ILE A 304 17.38 25.44 18.13
N LYS A 305 17.45 24.46 19.04
CA LYS A 305 16.33 23.51 19.28
C LYS A 305 15.03 24.22 19.67
N LEU A 306 15.11 25.31 20.43
CA LEU A 306 13.95 26.14 20.80
C LEU A 306 13.39 26.97 19.63
N SER A 307 14.03 26.94 18.46
CA SER A 307 13.70 27.81 17.30
C SER A 307 13.82 29.31 17.61
N ASN A 308 14.62 29.68 18.62
CA ASN A 308 14.78 31.07 19.04
C ASN A 308 15.97 31.71 18.31
N LYS A 309 15.74 32.15 17.07
CA LYS A 309 16.76 32.78 16.22
C LYS A 309 17.49 33.94 16.93
N LYS A 310 16.77 34.76 17.70
CA LYS A 310 17.37 35.93 18.38
C LYS A 310 18.41 35.50 19.42
N ILE A 311 18.06 34.56 20.30
CA ILE A 311 19.00 34.05 21.30
C ILE A 311 20.15 33.32 20.61
N ALA A 312 19.85 32.43 19.67
CA ALA A 312 20.87 31.69 18.92
C ALA A 312 21.91 32.64 18.32
N MET A 313 21.47 33.66 17.57
CA MET A 313 22.36 34.62 16.93
C MET A 313 23.11 35.51 17.93
N SER A 314 22.51 35.88 19.07
CA SER A 314 23.23 36.63 20.11
C SER A 314 24.40 35.87 20.76
N LEU A 315 24.37 34.53 20.68
CA LEU A 315 25.39 33.65 21.24
C LEU A 315 26.43 33.21 20.21
N MET A 316 26.21 33.47 18.92
CA MET A 316 27.11 33.06 17.85
C MET A 316 28.43 33.85 17.87
N ASN A 317 29.54 33.14 17.75
CA ASN A 317 30.87 33.72 17.52
C ASN A 317 31.71 32.79 16.61
N LYS A 318 32.86 33.24 16.12
CA LYS A 318 33.72 32.42 15.23
C LYS A 318 34.23 31.12 15.87
N GLU A 319 34.33 31.06 17.20
CA GLU A 319 34.81 29.87 17.91
C GLU A 319 33.77 28.73 17.95
N ILE A 320 32.50 29.04 17.66
CA ILE A 320 31.41 28.06 17.68
C ILE A 320 31.41 27.15 16.45
N GLY A 321 32.11 27.52 15.36
CA GLY A 321 32.06 26.82 14.08
C GLY A 321 32.43 25.33 14.14
N SER A 322 33.29 24.95 15.09
CA SER A 322 33.86 23.61 15.21
C SER A 322 33.20 22.72 16.28
N ILE A 323 32.18 23.20 17.00
CA ILE A 323 31.59 22.42 18.09
C ILE A 323 30.71 21.29 17.57
N LYS A 324 30.74 20.16 18.29
CA LYS A 324 29.89 18.99 18.05
C LYS A 324 29.16 18.63 19.34
N VAL A 325 27.84 18.54 19.28
CA VAL A 325 26.94 18.45 20.43
C VAL A 325 26.13 17.16 20.42
N GLY A 326 25.65 16.76 21.60
CA GLY A 326 24.87 15.54 21.82
C GLY A 326 25.68 14.26 21.65
N LYS A 327 25.01 13.12 21.87
CA LYS A 327 25.62 11.79 21.73
C LYS A 327 26.08 11.50 20.30
N GLU A 328 25.34 12.00 19.32
CA GLU A 328 25.63 11.84 17.89
C GLU A 328 26.77 12.76 17.41
N LYS A 329 27.31 13.66 18.24
CA LYS A 329 28.28 14.69 17.85
C LYS A 329 27.82 15.50 16.63
N ASN A 330 26.55 15.92 16.65
CA ASN A 330 25.95 16.77 15.64
C ASN A 330 26.57 18.18 15.67
N THR A 331 26.90 18.77 14.51
CA THR A 331 27.26 20.21 14.48
C THR A 331 26.01 21.07 14.67
N LEU A 332 26.18 22.37 14.93
CA LEU A 332 25.04 23.30 15.00
C LEU A 332 24.19 23.29 13.73
N ALA A 333 24.82 23.12 12.57
CA ALA A 333 24.11 23.00 11.31
C ALA A 333 23.27 21.72 11.21
N HIS A 334 23.75 20.58 11.74
CA HIS A 334 22.91 19.37 11.85
C HIS A 334 21.67 19.66 12.69
N ILE A 335 21.82 20.32 13.84
CA ILE A 335 20.69 20.66 14.71
C ILE A 335 19.70 21.58 13.98
N ALA A 336 20.17 22.61 13.29
CA ALA A 336 19.30 23.51 12.51
C ALA A 336 18.55 22.77 11.40
N VAL A 337 19.23 21.89 10.65
CA VAL A 337 18.62 21.08 9.59
C VAL A 337 17.61 20.10 10.18
N ILE A 338 17.96 19.34 11.22
CA ILE A 338 17.08 18.36 11.89
C ILE A 338 15.77 19.00 12.36
N ASN A 339 15.83 20.25 12.84
CA ASN A 339 14.66 21.03 13.25
C ASN A 339 13.99 21.81 12.10
N ASN A 340 14.42 21.60 10.85
CA ASN A 340 13.90 22.23 9.64
C ASN A 340 13.98 23.78 9.65
N GLN A 341 15.06 24.34 10.20
CA GLN A 341 15.22 25.79 10.40
C GLN A 341 16.13 26.43 9.35
N TYR A 342 15.60 26.60 8.14
CA TYR A 342 16.31 27.19 7.00
C TYR A 342 16.94 28.57 7.33
N GLU A 343 16.19 29.47 7.95
CA GLU A 343 16.66 30.81 8.29
C GLU A 343 17.81 30.85 9.30
N ILE A 344 17.88 29.86 10.19
CA ILE A 344 19.01 29.73 11.13
C ILE A 344 20.21 29.13 10.40
N LEU A 345 19.99 28.11 9.56
CA LEU A 345 21.05 27.49 8.78
C LEU A 345 21.83 28.51 7.93
N LYS A 346 21.13 29.43 7.25
CA LYS A 346 21.77 30.48 6.44
C LYS A 346 22.70 31.38 7.26
N GLU A 347 22.29 31.71 8.47
CA GLU A 347 23.02 32.62 9.36
C GLU A 347 24.22 31.92 10.02
N LEU A 348 24.19 30.59 10.15
CA LEU A 348 25.31 29.82 10.70
C LEU A 348 26.55 29.85 9.78
N HIS A 349 26.35 29.87 8.46
CA HIS A 349 27.45 29.79 7.49
C HIS A 349 28.50 30.93 7.63
N PRO A 350 28.12 32.21 7.73
CA PRO A 350 29.05 33.32 8.00
C PRO A 350 29.93 33.18 9.25
N PHE A 351 29.51 32.37 10.23
CA PHE A 351 30.29 32.12 11.46
C PHE A 351 31.32 30.99 11.31
N GLY A 352 31.49 30.43 10.10
CA GLY A 352 32.49 29.39 9.82
C GLY A 352 32.05 27.99 10.25
N VAL A 353 30.75 27.74 10.36
CA VAL A 353 30.21 26.38 10.58
C VAL A 353 30.40 25.57 9.30
N ASP A 354 31.18 24.49 9.37
CA ASP A 354 31.41 23.59 8.24
C ASP A 354 30.20 22.65 8.03
N MET A 355 29.64 22.71 6.82
CA MET A 355 28.46 21.97 6.39
C MET A 355 28.79 20.57 5.87
N ASN A 356 30.06 20.24 5.61
CA ASN A 356 30.47 18.92 5.09
C ASN A 356 30.79 17.91 6.20
N VAL A 357 30.77 18.34 7.46
CA VAL A 357 31.14 17.51 8.59
C VAL A 357 30.16 16.36 8.75
N LYS A 358 30.69 15.16 9.03
CA LYS A 358 29.89 14.02 9.47
C LYS A 358 29.75 13.98 11.00
N ASN A 359 28.56 13.61 11.45
CA ASN A 359 28.29 13.23 12.83
C ASN A 359 28.80 11.79 13.12
N GLU A 360 28.61 11.23 14.32
CA GLU A 360 29.09 9.87 14.67
C GLU A 360 28.42 8.77 13.83
N GLN A 361 27.26 9.07 13.25
CA GLN A 361 26.45 8.18 12.43
C GLN A 361 26.84 8.30 10.94
N GLY A 362 27.87 9.10 10.62
CA GLY A 362 28.34 9.30 9.26
C GLY A 362 27.46 10.23 8.42
N HIS A 363 26.44 10.84 9.02
CA HIS A 363 25.51 11.71 8.30
C HIS A 363 26.05 13.14 8.22
N THR A 364 25.91 13.75 7.05
CA THR A 364 26.18 15.18 6.83
C THR A 364 24.90 16.01 7.01
N VAL A 365 25.01 17.34 6.96
CA VAL A 365 23.81 18.19 6.96
C VAL A 365 22.96 17.98 5.71
N LEU A 366 23.60 17.67 4.56
CA LEU A 366 22.91 17.35 3.31
C LEU A 366 22.07 16.07 3.45
N TYR A 367 22.61 15.04 4.14
CA TYR A 367 21.84 13.83 4.45
C TYR A 367 20.53 14.17 5.16
N TYR A 368 20.57 14.96 6.23
CA TYR A 368 19.35 15.29 6.97
C TYR A 368 18.41 16.19 6.16
N ALA A 369 18.93 17.10 5.34
CA ALA A 369 18.11 17.92 4.44
C ALA A 369 17.37 17.02 3.43
N MET A 370 18.05 16.01 2.89
CA MET A 370 17.47 14.98 2.02
C MET A 370 16.59 13.96 2.75
N LYS A 371 16.64 13.87 4.07
CA LYS A 371 15.65 13.09 4.82
C LYS A 371 14.37 13.89 5.04
N ILE A 372 14.48 15.21 5.18
CA ILE A 372 13.37 16.11 5.52
C ILE A 372 12.58 16.55 4.29
N GLY A 373 13.24 16.76 3.14
CA GLY A 373 12.55 17.19 1.91
C GLY A 373 12.30 18.68 1.79
N ASN A 374 13.01 19.50 2.56
CA ASN A 374 12.94 20.95 2.39
C ASN A 374 13.78 21.39 1.19
N ARG A 375 13.09 21.78 0.10
CA ARG A 375 13.70 22.15 -1.18
C ARG A 375 14.61 23.39 -1.07
N ASP A 376 14.15 24.45 -0.43
CA ASP A 376 14.92 25.69 -0.27
C ASP A 376 16.23 25.43 0.49
N MET A 377 16.16 24.58 1.52
CA MET A 377 17.33 24.19 2.30
C MET A 377 18.33 23.36 1.49
N ILE A 378 17.82 22.45 0.68
CA ILE A 378 18.64 21.62 -0.21
C ILE A 378 19.31 22.49 -1.28
N ASP A 379 18.55 23.36 -1.94
CA ASP A 379 19.08 24.25 -2.99
C ASP A 379 20.14 25.19 -2.41
N TYR A 380 19.94 25.72 -1.20
CA TYR A 380 20.95 26.50 -0.50
C TYR A 380 22.23 25.70 -0.25
N LEU A 381 22.12 24.47 0.28
CA LEU A 381 23.29 23.64 0.56
C LEU A 381 24.04 23.25 -0.72
N VAL A 382 23.33 22.85 -1.77
CA VAL A 382 23.92 22.33 -3.01
C VAL A 382 24.43 23.46 -3.91
N ASN A 383 23.63 24.50 -4.14
CA ASN A 383 23.93 25.51 -5.16
C ASN A 383 24.67 26.72 -4.59
N GLU A 384 24.32 27.17 -3.37
CA GLU A 384 24.97 28.32 -2.74
C GLU A 384 26.22 27.90 -1.96
N ILE A 385 26.09 26.94 -1.04
CA ILE A 385 27.20 26.48 -0.18
C ILE A 385 28.13 25.51 -0.91
N LYS A 386 27.62 24.78 -1.91
CA LYS A 386 28.38 23.76 -2.67
C LYS A 386 28.98 22.69 -1.76
N VAL A 387 28.17 22.17 -0.84
CA VAL A 387 28.54 20.99 -0.04
C VAL A 387 28.92 19.81 -0.93
N ASN A 388 29.83 18.96 -0.49
CA ASN A 388 30.30 17.80 -1.24
C ASN A 388 29.18 16.74 -1.35
N PRO A 389 28.59 16.50 -2.53
CA PRO A 389 27.52 15.52 -2.68
C PRO A 389 28.06 14.06 -2.76
N GLN A 390 29.38 13.87 -2.81
CA GLN A 390 30.00 12.53 -2.86
C GLN A 390 30.06 11.84 -1.49
N GLU A 391 29.80 12.58 -0.41
CA GLU A 391 29.83 12.00 0.91
C GLU A 391 28.74 10.94 1.07
N VAL A 392 29.12 9.79 1.62
CA VAL A 392 28.22 8.69 1.94
C VAL A 392 27.98 8.56 3.44
N ASP A 393 26.84 8.02 3.82
CA ASP A 393 26.55 7.65 5.20
C ASP A 393 27.37 6.42 5.67
N ASN A 394 27.20 6.01 6.93
CA ASN A 394 27.86 4.82 7.47
C ASN A 394 27.40 3.50 6.82
N GLU A 395 26.24 3.51 6.17
CA GLU A 395 25.75 2.38 5.37
C GLU A 395 26.32 2.41 3.95
N GLY A 396 27.11 3.44 3.58
CA GLY A 396 27.67 3.60 2.25
C GLY A 396 26.68 4.11 1.21
N ASN A 397 25.49 4.58 1.61
CA ASN A 397 24.52 5.18 0.70
C ASN A 397 25.02 6.56 0.27
N ASN A 398 25.00 6.83 -1.04
CA ASN A 398 25.18 8.18 -1.53
C ASN A 398 23.92 9.03 -1.36
N ILE A 399 24.03 10.33 -1.58
CA ILE A 399 22.92 11.25 -1.32
C ILE A 399 21.67 10.99 -2.19
N VAL A 400 21.86 10.45 -3.40
CA VAL A 400 20.75 10.05 -4.28
C VAL A 400 20.04 8.82 -3.72
N GLN A 401 20.77 7.83 -3.20
CA GLN A 401 20.18 6.68 -2.50
C GLN A 401 19.42 7.11 -1.26
N VAL A 402 19.96 8.04 -0.46
CA VAL A 402 19.26 8.62 0.69
C VAL A 402 17.94 9.27 0.26
N ALA A 403 17.95 10.05 -0.83
CA ALA A 403 16.73 10.63 -1.39
C ALA A 403 15.73 9.56 -1.87
N LEU A 404 16.19 8.50 -2.53
CA LEU A 404 15.34 7.38 -2.96
C LEU A 404 14.71 6.61 -1.79
N LEU A 405 15.46 6.42 -0.70
CA LEU A 405 15.01 5.69 0.49
C LEU A 405 14.05 6.50 1.37
N HIS A 406 14.18 7.84 1.39
CA HIS A 406 13.42 8.71 2.30
C HIS A 406 12.41 9.64 1.62
N GLN A 407 12.53 9.93 0.33
CA GLN A 407 11.68 10.92 -0.37
C GLN A 407 11.09 10.37 -1.67
N LEU A 408 10.10 9.48 -1.54
CA LEU A 408 9.51 8.76 -2.68
C LEU A 408 8.72 9.62 -3.70
N ASN A 409 8.57 10.94 -3.50
CA ASN A 409 7.63 11.77 -4.26
C ASN A 409 8.18 13.07 -4.89
N ASN A 410 9.46 13.41 -4.77
CA ASN A 410 10.01 14.63 -5.39
C ASN A 410 10.92 14.33 -6.60
N THR A 411 10.29 14.03 -7.73
CA THR A 411 10.97 13.68 -8.98
C THR A 411 11.82 14.82 -9.54
N GLU A 412 11.47 16.08 -9.26
CA GLU A 412 12.26 17.25 -9.69
C GLU A 412 13.57 17.37 -8.91
N LEU A 413 13.54 17.18 -7.59
CA LEU A 413 14.76 17.13 -6.79
C LEU A 413 15.68 15.98 -7.22
N LEU A 414 15.11 14.80 -7.47
CA LEU A 414 15.90 13.68 -7.98
C LEU A 414 16.51 13.97 -9.36
N LYS A 415 15.80 14.68 -10.25
CA LYS A 415 16.35 15.14 -11.54
C LYS A 415 17.59 16.01 -11.33
N ASP A 416 17.51 16.98 -10.42
CA ASP A 416 18.61 17.89 -10.16
C ASP A 416 19.81 17.19 -9.52
N LEU A 417 19.56 16.26 -8.59
CA LEU A 417 20.63 15.49 -7.95
C LEU A 417 21.33 14.53 -8.90
N VAL A 418 20.59 13.86 -9.80
CA VAL A 418 21.18 12.96 -10.79
C VAL A 418 21.95 13.72 -11.88
N ASN A 419 21.71 15.03 -12.03
CA ASN A 419 22.53 15.91 -12.87
C ASN A 419 23.85 16.32 -12.20
N LEU A 420 24.00 16.12 -10.90
CA LEU A 420 25.29 16.28 -10.23
C LEU A 420 26.21 15.11 -10.57
N ASP A 421 27.51 15.33 -10.57
CA ASP A 421 28.55 14.34 -10.90
C ASP A 421 28.73 13.27 -9.79
N ILE A 422 27.64 12.71 -9.26
CA ILE A 422 27.63 11.74 -8.15
C ILE A 422 27.93 10.35 -8.67
N ASP A 423 28.78 9.59 -7.97
CA ASP A 423 29.01 8.17 -8.30
C ASP A 423 27.77 7.31 -7.99
N LEU A 424 26.98 7.02 -9.02
CA LEU A 424 25.77 6.19 -8.96
C LEU A 424 26.06 4.68 -8.98
N ASN A 425 27.30 4.27 -9.28
CA ASN A 425 27.69 2.86 -9.35
C ASN A 425 28.22 2.34 -8.00
N ARG A 426 28.57 3.24 -7.08
CA ARG A 426 28.96 2.89 -5.71
C ARG A 426 27.91 2.00 -5.05
N LYS A 427 28.37 0.94 -4.40
CA LYS A 427 27.55 0.06 -3.59
C LYS A 427 27.55 0.45 -2.13
N ASN A 428 26.37 0.38 -1.52
CA ASN A 428 26.19 0.49 -0.08
C ASN A 428 26.54 -0.84 0.62
N ALA A 429 26.41 -0.89 1.94
CA ALA A 429 26.69 -2.06 2.78
C ALA A 429 25.78 -3.27 2.49
N ALA A 430 24.62 -3.04 1.87
CA ALA A 430 23.75 -4.11 1.36
C ALA A 430 24.17 -4.62 -0.03
N GLY A 431 25.26 -4.08 -0.59
CA GLY A 431 25.75 -4.43 -1.93
C GLY A 431 24.98 -3.75 -3.06
N GLN A 432 24.12 -2.77 -2.74
CA GLN A 432 23.22 -2.13 -3.70
C GLN A 432 23.80 -0.81 -4.22
N ASN A 433 23.80 -0.63 -5.54
CA ASN A 433 24.09 0.68 -6.14
C ASN A 433 22.84 1.56 -6.28
N THR A 434 23.01 2.81 -6.73
CA THR A 434 21.89 3.76 -6.83
C THR A 434 20.82 3.31 -7.82
N TYR A 435 21.24 2.72 -8.93
CA TYR A 435 20.33 2.21 -9.95
C TYR A 435 19.45 1.06 -9.42
N GLU A 436 20.04 0.15 -8.65
CA GLU A 436 19.32 -0.94 -7.98
C GLU A 436 18.36 -0.39 -6.93
N THR A 437 18.80 0.57 -6.10
CA THR A 437 17.90 1.27 -5.17
C THR A 437 16.72 1.92 -5.89
N ALA A 438 16.96 2.54 -7.06
CA ALA A 438 15.91 3.16 -7.88
C ALA A 438 14.87 2.13 -8.36
N ILE A 439 15.31 0.95 -8.82
CA ILE A 439 14.40 -0.15 -9.20
C ILE A 439 13.57 -0.62 -8.00
N LEU A 440 14.18 -0.70 -6.82
CA LEU A 440 13.50 -1.14 -5.60
C LEU A 440 12.48 -0.14 -5.06
N THR A 441 12.53 1.13 -5.48
CA THR A 441 11.44 2.09 -5.19
C THR A 441 10.13 1.73 -5.90
N GLN A 442 10.21 0.98 -7.00
CA GLN A 442 9.06 0.60 -7.86
C GLN A 442 8.27 1.80 -8.39
N ASN A 443 8.89 2.99 -8.39
CA ASN A 443 8.32 4.19 -8.96
C ASN A 443 8.72 4.31 -10.44
N LYS A 444 7.73 4.27 -11.31
CA LYS A 444 7.87 4.29 -12.78
C LYS A 444 8.56 5.55 -13.28
N ASP A 445 8.23 6.70 -12.68
CA ASP A 445 8.80 7.99 -13.08
C ASP A 445 10.28 8.10 -12.67
N ILE A 446 10.62 7.59 -11.48
CA ILE A 446 12.01 7.51 -11.02
C ILE A 446 12.80 6.60 -11.95
N VAL A 447 12.31 5.40 -12.23
CA VAL A 447 13.03 4.45 -13.08
C VAL A 447 13.18 4.97 -14.51
N GLN A 448 12.16 5.65 -15.05
CA GLN A 448 12.29 6.34 -16.33
C GLN A 448 13.38 7.41 -16.30
N LEU A 449 13.42 8.24 -15.26
CA LEU A 449 14.48 9.25 -15.09
C LEU A 449 15.88 8.63 -15.12
N PHE A 450 16.09 7.51 -14.42
CA PHE A 450 17.39 6.85 -14.41
C PHE A 450 17.71 6.19 -15.77
N ILE A 451 16.72 5.67 -16.50
CA ILE A 451 16.90 5.15 -17.87
C ILE A 451 17.36 6.27 -18.81
N ASP A 452 16.73 7.43 -18.74
CA ASP A 452 17.12 8.62 -19.51
C ASP A 452 18.57 9.06 -19.19
N LYS A 453 19.07 8.68 -18.01
CA LYS A 453 20.43 8.91 -17.52
C LYS A 453 21.39 7.75 -17.73
N GLY A 454 21.00 6.75 -18.52
CA GLY A 454 21.85 5.64 -18.92
C GLY A 454 21.74 4.39 -18.05
N LEU A 455 20.72 4.27 -17.20
CA LEU A 455 20.38 3.00 -16.56
C LEU A 455 20.06 1.96 -17.64
N ASN A 456 20.90 0.94 -17.72
CA ASN A 456 20.67 -0.22 -18.56
C ASN A 456 20.02 -1.34 -17.72
N LEU A 457 18.74 -1.60 -17.95
CA LEU A 457 17.97 -2.65 -17.25
C LEU A 457 18.52 -4.07 -17.45
N ASN A 458 19.32 -4.27 -18.50
CA ASN A 458 19.97 -5.55 -18.84
C ASN A 458 21.40 -5.66 -18.34
N LYS A 459 21.97 -4.57 -17.80
CA LYS A 459 23.26 -4.66 -17.11
C LYS A 459 23.05 -5.47 -15.83
N VAL A 460 23.90 -6.45 -15.63
CA VAL A 460 23.83 -7.34 -14.48
C VAL A 460 24.69 -6.85 -13.32
N ASP A 461 24.22 -7.10 -12.10
CA ASP A 461 25.00 -6.87 -10.88
C ASP A 461 26.15 -7.90 -10.73
N GLU A 462 26.89 -7.84 -9.62
CA GLU A 462 27.95 -8.81 -9.33
C GLU A 462 27.44 -10.23 -9.11
N ASN A 463 26.15 -10.43 -8.89
CA ASN A 463 25.51 -11.73 -8.80
C ASN A 463 24.92 -12.17 -10.14
N GLY A 464 25.12 -11.41 -11.23
CA GLY A 464 24.53 -11.71 -12.53
C GLY A 464 23.04 -11.35 -12.63
N ASN A 465 22.47 -10.66 -11.64
CA ASN A 465 21.06 -10.28 -11.62
C ASN A 465 20.82 -9.06 -12.52
N ASN A 466 19.86 -9.14 -13.43
CA ASN A 466 19.34 -7.96 -14.13
C ASN A 466 18.25 -7.24 -13.28
N ALA A 467 17.67 -6.18 -13.82
CA ALA A 467 16.68 -5.38 -13.08
C ALA A 467 15.47 -6.18 -12.55
N ILE A 468 15.01 -7.20 -13.29
CA ILE A 468 13.89 -8.04 -12.84
C ILE A 468 14.36 -9.03 -11.76
N HIS A 469 15.56 -9.63 -11.87
CA HIS A 469 16.10 -10.45 -10.78
C HIS A 469 16.21 -9.66 -9.48
N VAL A 470 16.73 -8.43 -9.55
CA VAL A 470 16.82 -7.52 -8.40
C VAL A 470 15.44 -7.27 -7.80
N LEU A 471 14.43 -6.95 -8.61
CA LEU A 471 13.06 -6.75 -8.14
C LEU A 471 12.50 -8.01 -7.44
N LEU A 472 12.70 -9.19 -8.01
CA LEU A 472 12.12 -10.45 -7.50
C LEU A 472 12.79 -10.94 -6.21
N ASN A 473 14.07 -10.65 -5.99
CA ASN A 473 14.76 -11.04 -4.74
C ASN A 473 14.20 -10.34 -3.50
N HIS A 474 13.51 -9.20 -3.65
CA HIS A 474 13.02 -8.40 -2.52
C HIS A 474 11.58 -8.72 -2.05
N LYS A 475 10.95 -9.81 -2.53
CA LYS A 475 9.66 -10.42 -2.06
C LYS A 475 8.42 -9.49 -1.97
N LYS A 476 8.51 -8.25 -2.45
CA LYS A 476 7.40 -7.29 -2.55
C LYS A 476 7.46 -6.66 -3.94
N GLY A 477 6.84 -7.27 -4.94
CA GLY A 477 6.77 -6.71 -6.29
C GLY A 477 5.37 -6.20 -6.62
N ASP A 478 5.25 -4.95 -7.03
CA ASP A 478 4.09 -4.44 -7.75
C ASP A 478 4.09 -5.03 -9.17
N MET A 479 3.09 -5.83 -9.49
CA MET A 479 2.92 -6.45 -10.81
C MET A 479 2.82 -5.44 -11.95
N THR A 480 2.32 -4.25 -11.64
CA THR A 480 2.17 -3.15 -12.58
C THR A 480 3.53 -2.56 -12.94
N PHE A 481 4.45 -2.54 -11.99
CA PHE A 481 5.83 -2.11 -12.19
C PHE A 481 6.67 -3.21 -12.85
N LEU A 482 6.52 -4.48 -12.43
CA LEU A 482 7.15 -5.62 -13.08
C LEU A 482 6.79 -5.69 -14.57
N SER A 483 5.50 -5.55 -14.92
CA SER A 483 5.05 -5.50 -16.31
C SER A 483 5.64 -4.35 -17.10
N GLU A 484 5.96 -3.24 -16.43
CA GLU A 484 6.58 -2.09 -17.08
C GLU A 484 8.07 -2.31 -17.38
N LEU A 485 8.83 -2.90 -16.46
CA LEU A 485 10.21 -3.30 -16.73
C LEU A 485 10.30 -4.20 -17.96
N MET A 486 9.37 -5.17 -18.09
CA MET A 486 9.30 -6.03 -19.27
C MET A 486 9.01 -5.24 -20.55
N LYS A 487 8.06 -4.30 -20.51
CA LYS A 487 7.75 -3.42 -21.65
C LYS A 487 8.94 -2.54 -22.06
N LYS A 488 9.80 -2.17 -21.12
CA LYS A 488 11.04 -1.42 -21.36
C LYS A 488 12.20 -2.30 -21.85
N GLY A 489 11.96 -3.59 -22.11
CA GLY A 489 12.91 -4.48 -22.77
C GLY A 489 13.92 -5.16 -21.85
N THR A 490 13.59 -5.33 -20.57
CA THR A 490 14.44 -6.17 -19.69
C THR A 490 14.43 -7.62 -20.16
N ASP A 491 15.61 -8.23 -20.23
CA ASP A 491 15.83 -9.60 -20.64
C ASP A 491 15.20 -10.58 -19.63
N LEU A 492 14.27 -11.39 -20.11
CA LEU A 492 13.58 -12.40 -19.30
C LEU A 492 14.31 -13.74 -19.24
N ASN A 493 15.39 -13.90 -20.02
CA ASN A 493 16.13 -15.15 -20.17
C ASN A 493 17.56 -15.05 -19.60
N GLY A 494 17.97 -13.86 -19.16
CA GLY A 494 19.26 -13.63 -18.53
C GLY A 494 19.45 -14.55 -17.34
N LEU A 495 20.62 -15.19 -17.26
CA LEU A 495 20.99 -16.07 -16.16
C LEU A 495 21.82 -15.30 -15.15
N ASN A 496 21.43 -15.37 -13.89
CA ASN A 496 22.31 -14.91 -12.81
C ASN A 496 23.46 -15.91 -12.56
N LYS A 497 24.36 -15.62 -11.63
CA LYS A 497 25.50 -16.50 -11.31
C LYS A 497 25.10 -17.86 -10.76
N GLN A 498 23.86 -18.02 -10.30
CA GLN A 498 23.28 -19.30 -9.91
C GLN A 498 22.59 -20.03 -11.08
N GLY A 499 22.69 -19.48 -12.30
CA GLY A 499 22.04 -20.01 -13.49
C GLY A 499 20.52 -19.81 -13.48
N GLN A 500 20.00 -18.86 -12.73
CA GLN A 500 18.55 -18.69 -12.55
C GLN A 500 18.03 -17.59 -13.46
N THR A 501 16.95 -17.86 -14.18
CA THR A 501 16.18 -16.84 -14.91
C THR A 501 15.28 -16.06 -13.93
N PRO A 502 14.74 -14.90 -14.31
CA PRO A 502 13.68 -14.24 -13.56
C PRO A 502 12.47 -15.15 -13.28
N LEU A 503 12.07 -15.97 -14.27
CA LEU A 503 10.99 -16.95 -14.11
C LEU A 503 11.32 -17.98 -13.02
N TYR A 504 12.57 -18.45 -12.97
CA TYR A 504 13.02 -19.36 -11.93
C TYR A 504 12.85 -18.77 -10.52
N LEU A 505 13.30 -17.52 -10.30
CA LEU A 505 13.14 -16.83 -9.02
C LEU A 505 11.68 -16.64 -8.64
N ALA A 506 10.81 -16.31 -9.62
CA ALA A 506 9.38 -16.16 -9.39
C ALA A 506 8.71 -17.46 -8.90
N ILE A 507 9.11 -18.61 -9.46
CA ILE A 507 8.60 -19.92 -9.06
C ILE A 507 9.05 -20.26 -7.64
N LEU A 508 10.33 -20.03 -7.30
CA LEU A 508 10.84 -20.24 -5.94
C LEU A 508 10.15 -19.37 -4.89
N ASN A 509 9.79 -18.14 -5.26
CA ASN A 509 9.05 -17.24 -4.38
C ASN A 509 7.58 -17.69 -4.16
N GLY A 510 7.06 -18.60 -4.99
CA GLY A 510 5.72 -19.18 -4.84
C GLY A 510 4.56 -18.25 -5.23
N ASP A 511 4.85 -17.13 -5.89
CA ASP A 511 3.84 -16.13 -6.29
C ASP A 511 3.27 -16.45 -7.67
N LYS A 512 2.10 -17.11 -7.68
CA LYS A 512 1.36 -17.50 -8.89
C LYS A 512 1.16 -16.33 -9.87
N ASN A 513 0.85 -15.15 -9.34
CA ASN A 513 0.56 -13.99 -10.20
C ASN A 513 1.85 -13.47 -10.88
N THR A 514 2.99 -13.49 -10.18
CA THR A 514 4.29 -13.09 -10.76
C THR A 514 4.64 -14.06 -11.90
N VAL A 515 4.48 -15.36 -11.66
CA VAL A 515 4.73 -16.41 -12.66
C VAL A 515 3.80 -16.25 -13.86
N GLU A 516 2.50 -16.02 -13.66
CA GLU A 516 1.55 -15.76 -14.74
C GLU A 516 1.94 -14.54 -15.59
N VAL A 517 2.32 -13.43 -14.96
CA VAL A 517 2.72 -12.19 -15.66
C VAL A 517 4.01 -12.42 -16.45
N LEU A 518 5.00 -13.12 -15.90
CA LEU A 518 6.22 -13.47 -16.61
C LEU A 518 5.91 -14.38 -17.81
N ILE A 519 5.19 -15.49 -17.63
CA ILE A 519 4.81 -16.41 -18.71
C ILE A 519 4.06 -15.69 -19.83
N LYS A 520 3.14 -14.77 -19.50
CA LYS A 520 2.40 -13.96 -20.49
C LYS A 520 3.31 -13.12 -21.39
N ASN A 521 4.48 -12.73 -20.90
CA ASN A 521 5.50 -11.99 -21.67
C ASN A 521 6.50 -12.92 -22.40
N LYS A 522 6.19 -14.23 -22.48
CA LYS A 522 6.87 -15.25 -23.29
C LYS A 522 8.39 -15.37 -23.05
N PRO A 523 8.84 -15.55 -21.80
CA PRO A 523 10.19 -16.03 -21.53
C PRO A 523 10.40 -17.40 -22.19
N ASN A 524 11.66 -17.78 -22.38
CA ASN A 524 12.02 -19.12 -22.79
C ASN A 524 11.72 -20.11 -21.66
N LEU A 525 10.64 -20.88 -21.79
CA LEU A 525 10.22 -21.87 -20.79
C LEU A 525 11.14 -23.12 -20.77
N ASN A 526 11.96 -23.32 -21.81
CA ASN A 526 12.86 -24.44 -21.94
C ASN A 526 14.26 -24.15 -21.38
N SER A 527 14.48 -22.95 -20.82
CA SER A 527 15.75 -22.64 -20.14
C SER A 527 15.89 -23.51 -18.90
N VAL A 528 17.06 -24.11 -18.72
CA VAL A 528 17.41 -24.88 -17.53
C VAL A 528 18.37 -24.09 -16.64
N ASN A 529 18.30 -24.32 -15.33
CA ASN A 529 19.23 -23.72 -14.37
C ASN A 529 20.62 -24.38 -14.42
N SER A 530 21.56 -23.96 -13.56
CA SER A 530 22.89 -24.58 -13.46
C SER A 530 22.88 -26.07 -13.07
N ASN A 531 21.77 -26.58 -12.55
CA ASN A 531 21.59 -28.00 -12.22
C ASN A 531 20.89 -28.79 -13.34
N GLY A 532 20.57 -28.16 -14.47
CA GLY A 532 19.84 -28.78 -15.58
C GLY A 532 18.32 -28.86 -15.38
N GLU A 533 17.77 -28.18 -14.37
CA GLU A 533 16.35 -28.26 -14.03
C GLU A 533 15.52 -27.22 -14.82
N SER A 534 14.43 -27.65 -15.44
CA SER A 534 13.50 -26.75 -16.15
C SER A 534 12.57 -25.99 -15.19
N ALA A 535 11.93 -24.91 -15.68
CA ALA A 535 10.96 -24.14 -14.90
C ALA A 535 9.79 -25.02 -14.39
N VAL A 536 9.35 -26.00 -15.19
CA VAL A 536 8.28 -26.94 -14.82
C VAL A 536 8.72 -27.88 -13.71
N GLU A 537 9.91 -28.48 -13.82
CA GLU A 537 10.45 -29.40 -12.80
C GLU A 537 10.63 -28.70 -11.44
N ILE A 538 11.04 -27.43 -11.45
CA ILE A 538 11.15 -26.63 -10.23
C ILE A 538 9.78 -26.32 -9.65
N ALA A 539 8.79 -26.01 -10.48
CA ALA A 539 7.42 -25.84 -10.04
C ALA A 539 6.87 -27.13 -9.42
N GLU A 540 7.16 -28.30 -10.00
CA GLU A 540 6.77 -29.60 -9.42
C GLU A 540 7.41 -29.85 -8.05
N LYS A 541 8.70 -29.52 -7.90
CA LYS A 541 9.44 -29.72 -6.63
C LYS A 541 8.99 -28.77 -5.52
N HIS A 542 8.70 -27.51 -5.85
CA HIS A 542 8.51 -26.45 -4.85
C HIS A 542 7.06 -25.98 -4.70
N ASN A 543 6.23 -26.02 -5.75
CA ASN A 543 4.83 -25.58 -5.69
C ASN A 543 4.00 -26.17 -6.84
N GLN A 544 3.43 -27.36 -6.62
CA GLN A 544 2.64 -28.10 -7.61
C GLN A 544 1.48 -27.29 -8.22
N SER A 545 0.92 -26.31 -7.51
CA SER A 545 -0.16 -25.46 -8.02
C SER A 545 0.28 -24.49 -9.13
N LEU A 546 1.59 -24.28 -9.30
CA LEU A 546 2.17 -23.50 -10.40
C LEU A 546 2.32 -24.32 -11.67
N VAL A 547 2.35 -25.66 -11.59
CA VAL A 547 2.48 -26.55 -12.76
C VAL A 547 1.33 -26.32 -13.73
N GLU A 548 0.12 -26.10 -13.21
CA GLU A 548 -1.07 -25.75 -14.00
C GLU A 548 -0.85 -24.53 -14.92
N LEU A 549 0.04 -23.59 -14.56
CA LEU A 549 0.33 -22.41 -15.37
C LEU A 549 1.12 -22.74 -16.64
N PHE A 550 1.93 -23.79 -16.60
CA PHE A 550 2.67 -24.32 -17.75
C PHE A 550 1.81 -25.26 -18.61
N GLU A 551 0.68 -25.71 -18.07
CA GLU A 551 -0.30 -26.59 -18.72
C GLU A 551 -1.47 -25.83 -19.37
N ARG A 552 -1.69 -24.56 -19.02
CA ARG A 552 -2.83 -23.74 -19.50
C ARG A 552 -2.93 -23.56 -21.02
N ASP A 553 -1.82 -23.72 -21.74
CA ASP A 553 -1.77 -23.66 -23.21
C ASP A 553 -1.59 -25.05 -23.86
N LYS A 554 -1.69 -26.16 -23.11
CA LYS A 554 -1.65 -27.53 -23.65
C LYS A 554 -3.08 -28.04 -23.90
N PHE A 555 -3.39 -28.41 -25.13
CA PHE A 555 -4.62 -29.14 -25.43
C PHE A 555 -4.49 -30.59 -24.98
N ILE A 556 -5.32 -31.02 -24.02
CA ILE A 556 -5.33 -32.40 -23.54
C ILE A 556 -6.32 -33.19 -24.40
N ILE A 557 -5.79 -34.12 -25.22
CA ILE A 557 -6.62 -35.10 -25.93
C ILE A 557 -6.99 -36.20 -24.94
N LYS A 558 -8.30 -36.37 -24.67
CA LYS A 558 -8.84 -37.42 -23.82
C LYS A 558 -9.73 -38.33 -24.65
N ILE A 559 -9.77 -39.62 -24.33
CA ILE A 559 -10.72 -40.55 -24.95
C ILE A 559 -11.92 -40.71 -24.01
N ASP A 560 -13.12 -40.32 -24.48
CA ASP A 560 -14.37 -40.61 -23.75
C ASP A 560 -14.74 -42.07 -23.98
N LYS A 561 -14.43 -42.90 -22.98
CA LYS A 561 -14.62 -44.36 -23.04
C LYS A 561 -16.09 -44.79 -23.11
N GLN A 562 -17.03 -43.94 -22.67
CA GLN A 562 -18.47 -44.26 -22.72
C GLN A 562 -19.06 -43.96 -24.11
N LYS A 563 -18.51 -42.95 -24.80
CA LYS A 563 -19.02 -42.48 -26.09
C LYS A 563 -18.16 -42.92 -27.28
N ASN A 564 -17.02 -43.55 -27.02
CA ASN A 564 -16.04 -44.00 -28.02
C ASN A 564 -15.58 -42.87 -28.97
N VAL A 565 -15.19 -41.73 -28.41
CA VAL A 565 -14.78 -40.54 -29.16
C VAL A 565 -13.52 -39.88 -28.59
N PHE A 566 -12.76 -39.24 -29.47
CA PHE A 566 -11.65 -38.35 -29.08
C PHE A 566 -12.21 -37.00 -28.63
N LEU A 567 -11.76 -36.52 -27.48
CA LEU A 567 -12.10 -35.23 -26.90
C LEU A 567 -10.89 -34.32 -26.89
N VAL A 568 -11.06 -33.06 -27.26
CA VAL A 568 -10.10 -31.98 -26.98
C VAL A 568 -10.79 -30.97 -26.06
N ASN A 569 -10.26 -30.78 -24.84
CA ASN A 569 -10.85 -29.90 -23.82
C ASN A 569 -12.37 -30.11 -23.61
N GLY A 570 -12.84 -31.35 -23.69
CA GLY A 570 -14.25 -31.74 -23.51
C GLY A 570 -15.10 -31.78 -24.80
N ILE A 571 -14.53 -31.53 -25.97
CA ILE A 571 -15.25 -31.44 -27.25
C ILE A 571 -14.98 -32.66 -28.13
N THR A 572 -16.06 -33.32 -28.59
CA THR A 572 -16.04 -34.52 -29.41
C THR A 572 -15.55 -34.27 -30.85
N LEU A 573 -14.40 -34.87 -31.19
CA LEU A 573 -13.80 -34.90 -32.53
C LEU A 573 -14.29 -36.08 -33.40
N GLY A 574 -15.08 -36.99 -32.84
CA GLY A 574 -15.58 -38.18 -33.51
C GLY A 574 -14.81 -39.45 -33.15
N SER A 575 -15.18 -40.56 -33.80
CA SER A 575 -14.73 -41.92 -33.46
C SER A 575 -13.79 -42.54 -34.51
N SER A 576 -13.51 -41.85 -35.61
CA SER A 576 -12.64 -42.33 -36.69
C SER A 576 -11.55 -41.33 -37.08
N ARG A 577 -10.42 -41.83 -37.62
CA ARG A 577 -9.33 -41.01 -38.20
C ARG A 577 -9.86 -40.00 -39.23
N LYS A 578 -10.86 -40.40 -40.01
CA LYS A 578 -11.50 -39.55 -41.03
C LYS A 578 -12.30 -38.40 -40.40
N ASP A 579 -12.96 -38.63 -39.27
CA ASP A 579 -13.73 -37.58 -38.56
C ASP A 579 -12.82 -36.57 -37.90
N VAL A 580 -11.73 -37.04 -37.28
CA VAL A 580 -10.69 -36.19 -36.68
C VAL A 580 -10.02 -35.33 -37.76
N VAL A 581 -9.63 -35.93 -38.90
CA VAL A 581 -9.01 -35.21 -40.03
C VAL A 581 -9.98 -34.28 -40.74
N ASN A 582 -11.25 -34.66 -40.92
CA ASN A 582 -12.25 -33.78 -41.53
C ASN A 582 -12.61 -32.57 -40.65
N ARG A 583 -12.57 -32.74 -39.32
CA ARG A 583 -12.85 -31.65 -38.37
C ARG A 583 -11.66 -30.73 -38.11
N LEU A 584 -10.43 -31.25 -38.24
CA LEU A 584 -9.19 -30.47 -38.10
C LEU A 584 -8.65 -29.93 -39.44
N GLY A 585 -9.18 -30.42 -40.58
CA GLY A 585 -8.71 -30.10 -41.93
C GLY A 585 -7.61 -31.05 -42.42
N ALA A 586 -7.57 -31.33 -43.74
CA ALA A 586 -6.52 -32.15 -44.34
C ALA A 586 -5.19 -31.38 -44.38
N PRO A 587 -4.09 -31.90 -43.80
CA PRO A 587 -2.85 -31.14 -43.71
C PRO A 587 -2.03 -31.17 -44.99
N ASP A 588 -1.45 -30.02 -45.37
CA ASP A 588 -0.41 -29.94 -46.41
C ASP A 588 0.91 -30.49 -45.84
N LYS A 589 1.51 -31.51 -46.45
CA LYS A 589 2.77 -32.12 -46.02
C LYS A 589 3.96 -31.22 -46.36
N LYS A 590 4.74 -30.79 -45.36
CA LYS A 590 5.90 -29.87 -45.50
C LYS A 590 7.23 -30.61 -45.71
N GLY A 591 7.41 -31.80 -45.14
CA GLY A 591 8.65 -32.59 -45.25
C GLY A 591 8.77 -33.67 -44.18
N PHE A 592 9.85 -34.45 -44.20
CA PHE A 592 10.16 -35.45 -43.17
C PHE A 592 11.58 -35.27 -42.62
N LYS A 593 11.80 -35.62 -41.36
CA LYS A 593 13.13 -35.65 -40.70
C LYS A 593 13.27 -36.94 -39.89
N TYR A 594 14.39 -37.62 -40.05
CA TYR A 594 14.72 -38.80 -39.26
C TYR A 594 15.46 -38.40 -37.99
N PHE A 595 15.03 -38.93 -36.84
CA PHE A 595 15.82 -38.94 -35.61
C PHE A 595 16.35 -40.36 -35.41
N ASP A 596 17.68 -40.49 -35.36
CA ASP A 596 18.43 -41.71 -35.06
C ASP A 596 18.04 -42.98 -35.86
N ASN A 597 17.73 -42.83 -37.15
CA ASN A 597 17.39 -43.91 -38.10
C ASN A 597 16.21 -44.82 -37.71
N THR A 598 15.45 -44.45 -36.69
CA THR A 598 14.32 -45.26 -36.19
C THR A 598 13.02 -44.46 -36.16
N ILE A 599 13.10 -43.13 -35.99
CA ILE A 599 11.92 -42.25 -35.91
C ILE A 599 11.85 -41.39 -37.16
N ALA A 600 10.76 -41.50 -37.93
CA ALA A 600 10.42 -40.60 -39.03
C ALA A 600 9.38 -39.57 -38.57
N CYS A 601 9.74 -38.28 -38.57
CA CYS A 601 8.83 -37.19 -38.25
C CYS A 601 8.36 -36.46 -39.51
N ASN A 602 7.06 -36.50 -39.80
CA ASN A 602 6.39 -35.72 -40.84
C ASN A 602 5.93 -34.37 -40.28
N TYR A 603 6.27 -33.29 -40.98
CA TYR A 603 5.74 -31.94 -40.70
C TYR A 603 4.54 -31.66 -41.59
N TYR A 604 3.50 -31.09 -40.99
CA TYR A 604 2.20 -30.81 -41.57
C TYR A 604 1.80 -29.35 -41.34
N TYR A 605 1.00 -28.79 -42.25
CA TYR A 605 0.33 -27.52 -42.04
C TYR A 605 -1.16 -27.72 -41.85
N LEU A 606 -1.70 -27.29 -40.71
CA LEU A 606 -3.14 -27.19 -40.46
C LEU A 606 -3.60 -25.75 -40.67
N ASN A 607 -4.74 -25.56 -41.33
CA ASN A 607 -5.31 -24.22 -41.51
C ASN A 607 -6.19 -23.89 -40.31
N ASP A 608 -5.98 -22.72 -39.68
CA ASP A 608 -6.98 -22.20 -38.75
C ASP A 608 -8.24 -21.73 -39.50
N ASN A 609 -9.27 -21.33 -38.74
CA ASN A 609 -10.54 -20.84 -39.28
C ASN A 609 -10.43 -19.47 -40.00
N THR A 610 -9.24 -18.86 -40.02
CA THR A 610 -8.90 -17.66 -40.83
C THR A 610 -8.12 -18.01 -42.10
N GLY A 611 -7.79 -19.29 -42.31
CA GLY A 611 -6.99 -19.78 -43.43
C GLY A 611 -5.48 -19.69 -43.22
N LYS A 612 -5.02 -19.40 -41.99
CA LYS A 612 -3.59 -19.29 -41.67
C LYS A 612 -3.00 -20.67 -41.36
N LYS A 613 -1.90 -21.00 -42.03
CA LYS A 613 -1.16 -22.27 -41.88
C LYS A 613 -0.41 -22.32 -40.54
N ILE A 614 -0.69 -23.35 -39.74
CA ILE A 614 -0.06 -23.68 -38.48
C ILE A 614 0.82 -24.91 -38.69
N GLU A 615 2.09 -24.82 -38.34
CA GLU A 615 3.03 -25.94 -38.47
C GLU A 615 2.83 -26.95 -37.33
N THR A 616 2.82 -28.23 -37.66
CA THR A 616 2.50 -29.33 -36.75
C THR A 616 3.39 -30.53 -37.08
N GLU A 617 3.85 -31.27 -36.08
CA GLU A 617 4.76 -32.42 -36.26
C GLU A 617 4.05 -33.73 -35.92
N TYR A 618 4.37 -34.80 -36.65
CA TYR A 618 3.84 -36.16 -36.47
C TYR A 618 4.98 -37.15 -36.63
N CYS A 619 5.33 -37.91 -35.58
CA CYS A 619 6.43 -38.87 -35.62
C CYS A 619 5.93 -40.32 -35.56
N PHE A 620 6.57 -41.21 -36.32
CA PHE A 620 6.27 -42.65 -36.38
C PHE A 620 7.57 -43.47 -36.54
N TYR A 621 7.57 -44.72 -36.09
CA TYR A 621 8.66 -45.67 -36.35
C TYR A 621 8.35 -46.47 -37.64
N ASP A 622 9.40 -46.97 -38.33
CA ASP A 622 9.33 -47.57 -39.69
C ASP A 622 8.43 -48.82 -39.83
N ASP A 623 7.84 -49.31 -38.74
CA ASP A 623 6.96 -50.50 -38.67
C ASP A 623 5.46 -50.16 -38.58
N ASP A 624 5.07 -48.92 -38.92
CA ASP A 624 3.67 -48.46 -39.10
C ASP A 624 2.78 -48.58 -37.85
N THR A 625 3.37 -48.75 -36.66
CA THR A 625 2.65 -48.74 -35.38
C THR A 625 2.53 -47.30 -34.83
N ILE A 626 1.30 -46.87 -34.53
CA ILE A 626 1.01 -45.53 -34.00
C ILE A 626 0.90 -45.62 -32.48
N GLU A 627 1.98 -45.33 -31.75
CA GLU A 627 1.95 -45.33 -30.27
C GLU A 627 1.58 -43.97 -29.66
N SER A 628 1.88 -42.84 -30.32
CA SER A 628 1.49 -41.52 -29.80
C SER A 628 1.29 -40.46 -30.89
N ILE A 629 0.39 -39.52 -30.63
CA ILE A 629 0.18 -38.31 -31.44
C ILE A 629 0.35 -37.12 -30.50
N SER A 630 1.38 -36.30 -30.69
CA SER A 630 1.51 -35.01 -30.00
C SER A 630 1.18 -33.87 -30.96
N PHE A 631 0.57 -32.81 -30.43
CA PHE A 631 0.31 -31.60 -31.18
C PHE A 631 0.81 -30.41 -30.36
N ASP A 632 1.71 -29.61 -30.91
CA ASP A 632 2.12 -28.33 -30.32
C ASP A 632 1.35 -27.19 -30.99
N PHE A 633 0.37 -26.62 -30.29
CA PHE A 633 -0.40 -25.47 -30.76
C PHE A 633 -0.17 -24.25 -29.86
N TYR A 634 0.05 -23.09 -30.48
CA TYR A 634 0.12 -21.81 -29.78
C TYR A 634 -1.23 -21.07 -29.87
N SER A 635 -1.88 -20.81 -28.73
CA SER A 635 -3.28 -20.41 -28.51
C SER A 635 -3.78 -19.09 -29.15
N LYS A 636 -3.01 -18.46 -30.04
CA LYS A 636 -3.32 -17.12 -30.60
C LYS A 636 -4.37 -17.09 -31.72
N HIS A 637 -5.05 -18.21 -32.02
CA HIS A 637 -5.82 -18.34 -33.27
C HIS A 637 -7.28 -18.84 -33.17
N LEU A 638 -7.89 -18.96 -31.99
CA LEU A 638 -9.29 -19.45 -31.88
C LEU A 638 -10.13 -18.60 -30.90
N ASN A 639 -11.28 -18.07 -31.36
CA ASN A 639 -12.21 -17.22 -30.58
C ASN A 639 -13.56 -17.91 -30.27
N GLU A 640 -14.29 -17.35 -29.30
CA GLU A 640 -15.56 -17.81 -28.69
C GLU A 640 -16.70 -18.23 -29.63
N LYS A 641 -16.67 -17.93 -30.93
CA LYS A 641 -17.74 -18.33 -31.86
C LYS A 641 -17.81 -19.83 -32.15
N TRP A 642 -16.81 -20.62 -31.76
CA TRP A 642 -16.72 -22.04 -32.13
C TRP A 642 -17.76 -22.96 -31.45
N TYR A 643 -18.32 -22.60 -30.29
CA TYR A 643 -19.16 -23.52 -29.51
C TYR A 643 -20.68 -23.46 -29.82
N LYS A 644 -21.18 -22.42 -30.50
CA LYS A 644 -22.63 -22.17 -30.65
C LYS A 644 -23.37 -23.10 -31.64
N ASN A 645 -22.67 -23.91 -32.43
CA ASN A 645 -23.28 -24.76 -33.49
C ASN A 645 -23.46 -26.24 -33.10
N LEU A 646 -23.30 -26.62 -31.82
CA LEU A 646 -23.36 -28.02 -31.40
C LEU A 646 -24.73 -28.34 -30.78
N GLY A 647 -25.59 -29.00 -31.56
CA GLY A 647 -26.97 -29.38 -31.20
C GLY A 647 -27.11 -30.38 -30.04
N LYS A 648 -28.36 -30.58 -29.58
CA LYS A 648 -28.74 -31.33 -28.36
C LYS A 648 -28.47 -32.85 -28.42
N PRO A 649 -28.22 -33.50 -27.26
CA PRO A 649 -27.76 -34.89 -27.18
C PRO A 649 -28.90 -35.93 -27.24
N PHE A 650 -28.60 -37.12 -27.76
CA PHE A 650 -29.46 -38.30 -27.72
C PHE A 650 -28.77 -39.39 -26.89
N VAL A 651 -29.55 -40.14 -26.10
CA VAL A 651 -29.10 -41.24 -25.22
C VAL A 651 -29.66 -42.55 -25.76
N ASN A 652 -28.87 -43.62 -25.79
CA ASN A 652 -29.39 -44.98 -25.63
C ASN A 652 -28.35 -45.91 -24.99
N GLU A 653 -28.87 -46.83 -24.18
CA GLU A 653 -28.23 -47.83 -23.34
C GLU A 653 -27.97 -49.13 -24.15
N GLU A 654 -26.74 -49.65 -24.08
CA GLU A 654 -26.35 -51.07 -24.19
C GLU A 654 -24.81 -51.17 -24.20
N ALA A 655 -24.23 -52.13 -23.47
CA ALA A 655 -22.80 -52.45 -23.45
C ALA A 655 -22.64 -53.99 -23.45
N PRO A 656 -21.48 -54.60 -23.82
CA PRO A 656 -20.31 -54.15 -24.60
C PRO A 656 -19.82 -55.20 -25.67
N ILE A 657 -18.74 -54.91 -26.45
CA ILE A 657 -17.64 -55.83 -26.92
C ILE A 657 -16.76 -55.10 -27.97
N PHE A 658 -15.43 -55.18 -27.85
CA PHE A 658 -14.46 -54.73 -28.89
C PHE A 658 -13.92 -55.91 -29.71
N TYR A 659 -13.86 -55.74 -31.03
CA TYR A 659 -13.10 -56.59 -31.96
C TYR A 659 -11.93 -55.78 -32.52
N LEU A 660 -10.70 -56.25 -32.33
CA LEU A 660 -9.56 -55.79 -33.12
C LEU A 660 -9.56 -56.59 -34.42
N LYS A 661 -9.63 -55.90 -35.56
CA LYS A 661 -9.62 -56.57 -36.86
C LYS A 661 -8.25 -57.21 -37.08
N GLY A 662 -8.13 -58.51 -36.79
CA GLY A 662 -6.93 -59.31 -37.00
C GLY A 662 -6.51 -60.28 -35.87
N SER A 663 -7.18 -60.33 -34.72
CA SER A 663 -6.83 -61.29 -33.65
C SER A 663 -8.04 -61.80 -32.85
N GLU A 664 -8.05 -63.10 -32.53
CA GLU A 664 -9.13 -63.79 -31.79
C GLU A 664 -9.00 -63.71 -30.26
N GLN A 665 -8.56 -62.59 -29.68
CA GLN A 665 -8.48 -62.47 -28.21
C GLN A 665 -9.08 -61.17 -27.66
N THR A 666 -9.77 -61.32 -26.53
CA THR A 666 -10.53 -60.28 -25.81
C THR A 666 -9.69 -59.71 -24.65
N LEU A 667 -9.44 -58.40 -24.63
CA LEU A 667 -8.67 -57.75 -23.55
C LEU A 667 -9.62 -57.18 -22.48
N LEU A 668 -9.40 -57.52 -21.21
CA LEU A 668 -10.17 -57.00 -20.05
C LEU A 668 -9.24 -56.16 -19.16
N LEU A 669 -9.46 -54.85 -19.06
CA LEU A 669 -8.69 -53.95 -18.19
C LEU A 669 -9.54 -53.48 -17.00
N LYS A 670 -8.97 -53.54 -15.78
CA LYS A 670 -9.59 -53.03 -14.55
C LYS A 670 -9.18 -51.58 -14.25
N PRO A 671 -9.94 -50.81 -13.44
CA PRO A 671 -9.64 -49.41 -13.15
C PRO A 671 -8.39 -49.23 -12.25
N ASN A 672 -7.59 -48.21 -12.57
CA ASN A 672 -6.45 -47.65 -11.80
C ASN A 672 -5.09 -48.39 -11.82
N GLU A 673 -4.78 -49.19 -12.82
CA GLU A 673 -3.37 -49.58 -13.08
C GLU A 673 -2.65 -48.55 -13.97
N LYS A 674 -1.40 -48.21 -13.61
CA LYS A 674 -0.45 -47.56 -14.55
C LYS A 674 -0.14 -48.56 -15.65
N ILE A 675 -0.26 -48.13 -16.90
CA ILE A 675 0.09 -48.95 -18.07
C ILE A 675 1.60 -49.17 -18.04
N GLY A 676 2.04 -50.40 -17.75
CA GLY A 676 3.40 -50.85 -18.05
C GLY A 676 3.52 -51.18 -19.53
N PHE A 677 4.73 -51.04 -20.09
CA PHE A 677 4.99 -51.36 -21.49
C PHE A 677 4.69 -52.84 -21.78
N LEU A 678 3.93 -53.08 -22.85
CA LEU A 678 3.65 -54.41 -23.35
C LEU A 678 4.61 -54.68 -24.52
N SER A 679 5.58 -55.58 -24.34
CA SER A 679 6.48 -55.98 -25.41
C SER A 679 6.03 -57.32 -26.00
N TYR A 680 6.02 -57.41 -27.32
CA TYR A 680 5.72 -58.61 -28.09
C TYR A 680 7.00 -59.13 -28.74
N ALA A 681 7.47 -60.30 -28.28
CA ALA A 681 8.65 -60.97 -28.82
C ALA A 681 8.41 -62.49 -28.85
N ASP A 682 8.92 -63.18 -29.86
CA ASP A 682 8.83 -64.65 -30.01
C ASP A 682 7.42 -65.25 -29.82
N GLY A 683 6.40 -64.53 -30.31
CA GLY A 683 5.01 -64.98 -30.26
C GLY A 683 4.35 -64.91 -28.88
N ASN A 684 5.02 -64.35 -27.87
CA ASN A 684 4.51 -64.23 -26.51
C ASN A 684 4.56 -62.78 -26.00
N PHE A 685 3.65 -62.44 -25.09
CA PHE A 685 3.64 -61.17 -24.38
C PHE A 685 4.44 -61.26 -23.08
N TYR A 686 5.36 -60.33 -22.87
CA TYR A 686 6.13 -60.23 -21.63
C TYR A 686 5.69 -59.01 -20.82
N TYR A 687 5.44 -59.22 -19.53
CA TYR A 687 5.14 -58.16 -18.56
C TYR A 687 6.44 -57.75 -17.86
N TYR A 688 6.88 -56.50 -18.04
CA TYR A 688 8.01 -55.94 -17.31
C TYR A 688 7.50 -55.02 -16.20
N TYR A 689 7.88 -55.33 -14.95
CA TYR A 689 7.84 -54.37 -13.85
C TYR A 689 9.19 -53.66 -13.82
N GLU A 690 9.22 -52.36 -14.14
CA GLU A 690 10.38 -51.53 -13.80
C GLU A 690 10.49 -51.47 -12.26
N LYS A 691 11.57 -52.04 -11.74
CA LYS A 691 12.04 -51.73 -10.39
C LYS A 691 13.40 -51.03 -10.55
N ASN A 692 13.38 -49.75 -10.16
CA ASN A 692 14.41 -48.70 -10.21
C ASN A 692 14.47 -47.91 -11.52
#